data_AF-A0A4U0P5U6-F1
#
_entry.id   AF-A0A4U0P5U6-F1
#
_cell.length_a   1.000
_cell.length_b   1.000
_cell.length_c   1.000
_cell.angle_alpha   90.00
_cell.angle_beta   90.00
_cell.angle_gamma   90.00
#
_symmetry.space_group_name_H-M   'P 1'
#
loop_
_entity.id
_entity.type
_entity.pdbx_description
1 polymer ?
#
loop_
_entity_poly.entity_id
_entity_poly.type
_entity_poly.pdbx_seq_one_letter_code
_entity_poly.pdbx_strand_id
1 'polypeptide(L)'
;MKMCKVLINIILSVVFFTGGALNVRAQSGDQILDGIGETGMIARYMLNGDLKDWSRNNLHAKHATAAKFVDDSRFGKVLSLSGAHDDFVTIPGDALTDMESLSISGWIYLRSDKTGQHFFDFGKNIDTRFFAAPVGTTSQKGYQASIIAEKNDVKGAVSSAIELNKWVYLTVVVDIPAKAIRIYVDGKPVGEAEDIPQELTAVFGHSATEQNKLYIGKSLLAGDPNLDALLRDFRIYRIPLTQNQISGILSNAQVGGNLRRVNVKPTEEDLPSFPLTQAQLYNAYLVGVSDVEVETEIGELPRLPSFVNGTYKEGVEGPKVRVLWPAPTDNSTVLSAGHYTITGRVAGTDLQPKAIVTVKRSGKSSAPNVKLQEFHLSQVSLDADSRDQETKFMENRDKFINTLAKTDPNSFLYMFRDVFGQSQPADAKPLGVWDSQDTKLRGHATGHYLTAIAQGYASTGYDKILQDNFAAKMDYMVNTLYELAQLSGKPISAGGQSVSDPTAVPIGPGKTDYDSNLSADSIRTDYWNWGVGYISAYPPDQFIMLEKGAKYGGQKNQVWAPYYTLHKILAGLIDIYEVSGNEKALAVAVGMGDWVHARLSQLPKETLIAIWNTYIAGEFGGMNETMAHLYRITKKDHYLKTAQLFDNIDMFFGDAQHSNGLAKNVDTFRGLHANQHIPQIVGSIVMYDVSNLPEYYKVADNFWHKAVNDYMYSIGGVAGARNPANAEVFTAEPATLYENGFSAGGQNETCATYNMLKLTSNLFLFDQRAEYMDYYERGLYNHILASVAEDSPANTYHVPLRPGSMKQFGNPDMTGFTCCNGTAIESSTKLQNSIYFKSKDNKALYVNLYVPSTLNWSERNVIVEQTTSFPKQDHTKLTIKGRGKFDVHVRVPSWATKGFFVKINGKNQKVIAEPGSYLKLNRNWKNGDVIELQMPFQFHLDPVMDQQNVASLFYGPILLAAQEPEARKDWRKITLDAKDISKSIQGDPEQLKFTIDGVDFKPFYDTYGRHSVYLDVTLK
;
A
#
# COMPACT_ATOMS: atom_id res chain seq x y z
N MET A 1 -11.49 -71.22 37.55
CA MET A 1 -11.11 -71.17 36.13
C MET A 1 -11.05 -69.70 35.73
N LYS A 2 -9.86 -69.07 35.76
CA LYS A 2 -8.96 -68.86 34.61
C LYS A 2 -9.66 -68.12 33.45
N MET A 3 -9.41 -66.81 33.29
CA MET A 3 -8.36 -66.20 32.43
C MET A 3 -8.91 -65.94 31.02
N CYS A 4 -8.81 -64.77 30.39
CA CYS A 4 -7.74 -63.76 30.34
C CYS A 4 -8.34 -62.32 30.33
N LYS A 5 -7.96 -61.41 31.23
CA LYS A 5 -6.78 -60.51 31.24
C LYS A 5 -6.88 -59.36 30.21
N VAL A 6 -6.64 -58.07 30.46
CA VAL A 6 -6.08 -57.25 31.57
C VAL A 6 -6.13 -55.79 31.03
N LEU A 7 -6.90 -54.86 31.62
CA LEU A 7 -6.51 -53.75 32.54
C LEU A 7 -6.45 -52.31 31.91
N ILE A 8 -7.12 -51.36 32.63
CA ILE A 8 -6.65 -50.00 33.06
C ILE A 8 -6.72 -48.87 31.98
N ASN A 9 -7.28 -47.65 32.16
CA ASN A 9 -7.74 -46.75 33.25
C ASN A 9 -8.72 -45.71 32.61
N ILE A 10 -9.86 -45.23 33.15
CA ILE A 10 -10.14 -44.26 34.24
C ILE A 10 -9.35 -42.92 34.23
N ILE A 11 -10.10 -41.84 33.95
CA ILE A 11 -9.92 -40.39 34.21
C ILE A 11 -8.96 -39.60 33.29
N LEU A 12 -9.53 -38.74 32.43
CA LEU A 12 -9.32 -37.28 32.51
C LEU A 12 -10.29 -36.50 31.62
N SER A 13 -10.95 -35.53 32.25
CA SER A 13 -11.69 -34.43 31.67
C SER A 13 -10.86 -33.71 30.61
N VAL A 14 -11.37 -33.60 29.37
CA VAL A 14 -10.86 -32.66 28.38
C VAL A 14 -12.01 -31.75 27.98
N VAL A 15 -11.90 -30.52 28.48
CA VAL A 15 -12.63 -29.34 28.10
C VAL A 15 -12.60 -29.17 26.58
N PHE A 16 -13.76 -28.83 26.02
CA PHE A 16 -13.96 -28.42 24.64
C PHE A 16 -12.84 -27.47 24.15
N PHE A 17 -11.94 -27.98 23.31
CA PHE A 17 -11.20 -27.16 22.36
C PHE A 17 -12.04 -27.08 21.07
N THR A 18 -12.95 -26.11 20.99
CA THR A 18 -13.43 -25.62 19.70
C THR A 18 -12.38 -24.67 19.14
N GLY A 19 -11.27 -25.23 18.66
CA GLY A 19 -10.38 -24.54 17.73
C GLY A 19 -11.07 -24.54 16.37
N GLY A 20 -11.91 -23.52 16.12
CA GLY A 20 -12.38 -23.23 14.78
C GLY A 20 -11.19 -22.84 13.92
N ALA A 21 -10.61 -23.80 13.19
CA ALA A 21 -9.69 -23.50 12.12
C ALA A 21 -10.50 -22.79 11.03
N LEU A 22 -10.57 -21.46 11.10
CA LEU A 22 -10.96 -20.62 9.97
C LEU A 22 -10.04 -21.01 8.81
N ASN A 23 -10.56 -21.76 7.85
CA ASN A 23 -9.87 -22.03 6.59
C ASN A 23 -9.92 -20.73 5.78
N VAL A 24 -9.08 -19.76 6.14
CA VAL A 24 -8.91 -18.55 5.35
C VAL A 24 -8.31 -19.00 4.02
N ARG A 25 -9.00 -18.73 2.91
CA ARG A 25 -8.43 -18.96 1.58
C ARG A 25 -7.74 -17.67 1.18
N ALA A 26 -6.42 -17.71 1.00
CA ALA A 26 -5.73 -16.58 0.39
C ALA A 26 -6.35 -16.28 -0.98
N GLN A 27 -6.37 -14.99 -1.33
CA GLN A 27 -6.81 -14.53 -2.64
C GLN A 27 -5.91 -15.15 -3.75
N SER A 28 -6.49 -15.51 -4.90
CA SER A 28 -5.81 -16.28 -5.95
C SER A 28 -5.23 -15.40 -7.06
N GLY A 29 -3.99 -15.64 -7.48
CA GLY A 29 -3.35 -15.01 -8.65
C GLY A 29 -2.06 -15.73 -9.04
N ASP A 30 -1.58 -15.54 -10.27
CA ASP A 30 -0.39 -16.24 -10.81
C ASP A 30 0.88 -16.06 -9.96
N GLN A 31 1.02 -14.89 -9.31
CA GLN A 31 2.17 -14.57 -8.46
C GLN A 31 2.03 -15.13 -7.04
N ILE A 32 0.79 -15.46 -6.61
CA ILE A 32 0.48 -16.01 -5.28
C ILE A 32 0.48 -17.55 -5.30
N LEU A 33 0.62 -18.18 -6.47
CA LEU A 33 0.62 -19.64 -6.62
C LEU A 33 1.57 -20.33 -5.63
N ASP A 34 2.70 -19.69 -5.32
CA ASP A 34 3.74 -20.22 -4.43
C ASP A 34 3.64 -19.79 -2.97
N GLY A 35 2.56 -19.09 -2.59
CA GLY A 35 2.37 -18.55 -1.24
C GLY A 35 3.40 -17.48 -0.88
N ILE A 36 3.95 -16.82 -1.89
CA ILE A 36 4.83 -15.65 -1.76
C ILE A 36 4.01 -14.45 -2.23
N GLY A 37 3.99 -13.38 -1.43
CA GLY A 37 3.30 -12.15 -1.78
C GLY A 37 3.84 -11.54 -3.07
N GLU A 38 3.00 -10.83 -3.82
CA GLU A 38 3.34 -10.32 -5.16
C GLU A 38 4.60 -9.47 -5.20
N THR A 39 4.78 -8.65 -4.17
CA THR A 39 5.88 -7.68 -4.06
C THR A 39 7.22 -8.37 -3.74
N GLY A 40 7.19 -9.61 -3.27
CA GLY A 40 8.39 -10.40 -2.99
C GLY A 40 9.13 -10.84 -4.25
N MET A 41 8.47 -10.93 -5.41
CA MET A 41 9.08 -11.35 -6.67
C MET A 41 9.62 -10.16 -7.47
N ILE A 42 10.91 -10.21 -7.81
CA ILE A 42 11.56 -9.22 -8.68
C ILE A 42 11.33 -9.57 -10.14
N ALA A 43 11.67 -10.80 -10.53
CA ALA A 43 11.56 -11.27 -11.91
C ALA A 43 11.37 -12.79 -11.97
N ARG A 44 10.66 -13.27 -12.98
CA ARG A 44 10.48 -14.70 -13.26
C ARG A 44 10.57 -14.97 -14.76
N TYR A 45 11.58 -15.71 -15.16
CA TYR A 45 11.74 -16.15 -16.54
C TYR A 45 11.34 -17.61 -16.63
N MET A 46 10.21 -17.88 -17.28
CA MET A 46 9.78 -19.25 -17.49
C MET A 46 10.78 -20.00 -18.37
N LEU A 47 11.33 -19.38 -19.41
CA LEU A 47 12.26 -20.02 -20.36
C LEU A 47 11.63 -21.18 -21.15
N ASN A 48 10.37 -21.03 -21.59
CA ASN A 48 9.61 -22.00 -22.43
C ASN A 48 9.40 -21.54 -23.88
N GLY A 49 10.35 -20.83 -24.46
CA GLY A 49 10.27 -20.35 -25.84
C GLY A 49 10.49 -18.85 -25.97
N ASP A 50 10.48 -18.12 -24.86
CA ASP A 50 10.84 -16.71 -24.80
C ASP A 50 11.65 -16.39 -23.53
N LEU A 51 12.12 -15.14 -23.47
CA LEU A 51 12.87 -14.57 -22.35
C LEU A 51 12.06 -13.48 -21.61
N LYS A 52 10.73 -13.53 -21.72
CA LYS A 52 9.87 -12.55 -21.07
C LYS A 52 9.93 -12.75 -19.56
N ASP A 53 9.96 -11.62 -18.86
CA ASP A 53 9.67 -11.59 -17.43
C ASP A 53 8.15 -11.77 -17.24
N TRP A 54 7.78 -12.76 -16.44
CA TRP A 54 6.40 -13.09 -16.08
C TRP A 54 5.98 -12.42 -14.76
N SER A 55 6.88 -11.69 -14.10
CA SER A 55 6.52 -10.80 -12.99
C SER A 55 5.77 -9.57 -13.49
N ARG A 56 5.28 -8.76 -12.55
CA ARG A 56 4.64 -7.46 -12.86
C ARG A 56 5.65 -6.36 -13.21
N ASN A 57 6.95 -6.58 -13.04
CA ASN A 57 7.98 -5.53 -13.17
C ASN A 57 8.54 -5.37 -14.59
N ASN A 58 8.21 -6.31 -15.48
CA ASN A 58 8.56 -6.27 -16.90
C ASN A 58 10.08 -6.18 -17.18
N LEU A 59 10.89 -6.89 -16.40
CA LEU A 59 12.35 -6.90 -16.50
C LEU A 59 12.81 -7.90 -17.59
N HIS A 60 12.29 -7.78 -18.81
CA HIS A 60 12.55 -8.75 -19.89
C HIS A 60 14.05 -9.00 -20.14
N ALA A 61 14.43 -10.28 -20.23
CA ALA A 61 15.81 -10.68 -20.49
C ALA A 61 16.13 -10.70 -21.99
N LYS A 62 17.43 -10.66 -22.31
CA LYS A 62 17.99 -10.74 -23.67
C LYS A 62 18.98 -11.91 -23.74
N HIS A 63 19.14 -12.53 -24.91
CA HIS A 63 20.21 -13.52 -25.13
C HIS A 63 21.24 -13.01 -26.12
N ALA A 64 22.44 -13.59 -26.04
CA ALA A 64 23.40 -13.56 -27.14
C ALA A 64 23.03 -14.62 -28.20
N THR A 65 23.42 -14.39 -29.46
CA THR A 65 22.90 -15.00 -30.71
C THR A 65 22.83 -16.53 -30.78
N ALA A 66 23.45 -17.28 -29.87
CA ALA A 66 23.57 -18.74 -29.92
C ALA A 66 22.57 -19.53 -29.05
N ALA A 67 21.91 -18.88 -28.07
CA ALA A 67 21.01 -19.56 -27.14
C ALA A 67 19.73 -20.05 -27.84
N LYS A 68 19.33 -21.31 -27.59
CA LYS A 68 18.20 -21.96 -28.30
C LYS A 68 17.20 -22.59 -27.34
N PHE A 69 15.94 -22.61 -27.75
CA PHE A 69 14.91 -23.39 -27.07
C PHE A 69 14.80 -24.79 -27.70
N VAL A 70 14.89 -25.82 -26.87
CA VAL A 70 14.80 -27.23 -27.27
C VAL A 70 13.64 -27.92 -26.56
N ASP A 71 13.18 -29.05 -27.11
CA ASP A 71 12.18 -29.88 -26.45
C ASP A 71 12.84 -30.79 -25.41
N ASP A 72 12.25 -30.81 -24.22
CA ASP A 72 12.61 -31.61 -23.06
C ASP A 72 11.40 -32.45 -22.63
N SER A 73 11.65 -33.69 -22.22
CA SER A 73 10.60 -34.65 -21.91
C SER A 73 9.81 -34.32 -20.64
N ARG A 74 10.37 -33.52 -19.73
CA ARG A 74 9.74 -33.13 -18.46
C ARG A 74 9.02 -31.80 -18.56
N PHE A 75 9.64 -30.80 -19.18
CA PHE A 75 9.15 -29.41 -19.15
C PHE A 75 8.63 -28.90 -20.50
N GLY A 76 8.68 -29.70 -21.56
CA GLY A 76 8.37 -29.23 -22.92
C GLY A 76 9.51 -28.33 -23.41
N LYS A 77 9.21 -27.09 -23.80
CA LYS A 77 10.27 -26.15 -24.22
C LYS A 77 11.10 -25.68 -23.03
N VAL A 78 12.42 -25.74 -23.18
CA VAL A 78 13.42 -25.25 -22.21
C VAL A 78 14.53 -24.49 -22.92
N LEU A 79 15.24 -23.60 -22.21
CA LEU A 79 16.43 -22.94 -22.75
C LEU A 79 17.63 -23.88 -22.70
N SER A 80 18.36 -24.05 -23.80
CA SER A 80 19.60 -24.82 -23.88
C SER A 80 20.79 -23.88 -24.10
N LEU A 81 21.73 -23.89 -23.17
CA LEU A 81 23.04 -23.25 -23.28
C LEU A 81 24.10 -24.32 -23.52
N SER A 82 24.87 -24.19 -24.60
CA SER A 82 25.87 -25.17 -25.09
C SER A 82 27.27 -24.99 -24.50
N GLY A 83 27.49 -23.97 -23.67
CA GLY A 83 28.81 -23.57 -23.18
C GLY A 83 29.66 -22.79 -24.19
N ALA A 84 29.10 -22.41 -25.35
CA ALA A 84 29.77 -21.52 -26.31
C ALA A 84 29.87 -20.07 -25.78
N HIS A 85 30.85 -19.30 -26.27
CA HIS A 85 31.18 -17.94 -25.76
C HIS A 85 30.00 -16.94 -25.76
N ASP A 86 29.13 -17.01 -26.78
CA ASP A 86 27.97 -16.12 -26.95
C ASP A 86 26.65 -16.80 -26.57
N ASP A 87 26.69 -17.74 -25.62
CA ASP A 87 25.54 -18.56 -25.21
C ASP A 87 25.20 -18.34 -23.74
N PHE A 88 24.51 -17.22 -23.48
CA PHE A 88 24.07 -16.78 -22.14
C PHE A 88 22.90 -15.80 -22.23
N VAL A 89 22.27 -15.53 -21.09
CA VAL A 89 21.16 -14.58 -20.95
C VAL A 89 21.60 -13.39 -20.08
N THR A 90 21.16 -12.19 -20.45
CA THR A 90 21.38 -10.93 -19.72
C THR A 90 20.04 -10.37 -19.25
N ILE A 91 19.99 -9.94 -18.00
CA ILE A 91 18.83 -9.28 -17.37
C ILE A 91 19.11 -7.76 -17.27
N PRO A 92 18.09 -6.89 -17.31
CA PRO A 92 18.26 -5.45 -17.03
C PRO A 92 18.96 -5.21 -15.69
N GLY A 93 20.01 -4.37 -15.67
CA GLY A 93 20.87 -4.17 -14.49
C GLY A 93 20.16 -3.52 -13.31
N ASP A 94 19.10 -2.76 -13.58
CA ASP A 94 18.20 -2.13 -12.61
C ASP A 94 17.27 -3.13 -11.89
N ALA A 95 17.26 -4.41 -12.32
CA ALA A 95 16.54 -5.47 -11.59
C ALA A 95 17.04 -5.64 -10.15
N LEU A 96 18.31 -5.34 -9.90
CA LEU A 96 18.96 -5.45 -8.59
C LEU A 96 19.58 -4.11 -8.22
N THR A 97 18.84 -3.28 -7.49
CA THR A 97 19.34 -2.02 -6.90
C THR A 97 18.68 -1.84 -5.53
N ASP A 98 19.42 -1.34 -4.55
CA ASP A 98 18.87 -1.05 -3.21
C ASP A 98 18.26 -2.31 -2.54
N MET A 99 18.97 -3.44 -2.64
CA MET A 99 18.52 -4.73 -2.09
C MET A 99 18.92 -4.88 -0.63
N GLU A 100 17.94 -5.20 0.22
CA GLU A 100 18.24 -5.65 1.58
C GLU A 100 18.54 -7.15 1.62
N SER A 101 17.76 -7.99 0.95
CA SER A 101 17.98 -9.44 0.93
C SER A 101 17.54 -9.99 -0.42
N LEU A 102 18.04 -11.18 -0.77
CA LEU A 102 17.92 -11.69 -2.12
C LEU A 102 17.81 -13.21 -2.12
N SER A 103 16.84 -13.75 -2.85
CA SER A 103 16.82 -15.19 -3.16
C SER A 103 16.75 -15.41 -4.66
N ILE A 104 17.55 -16.33 -5.18
CA ILE A 104 17.54 -16.72 -6.60
C ILE A 104 17.30 -18.22 -6.68
N SER A 105 16.38 -18.64 -7.54
CA SER A 105 16.08 -20.04 -7.75
C SER A 105 15.86 -20.40 -9.21
N GLY A 106 16.01 -21.68 -9.55
CA GLY A 106 15.64 -22.18 -10.87
C GLY A 106 16.05 -23.63 -11.10
N TRP A 107 15.51 -24.20 -12.17
CA TRP A 107 15.85 -25.55 -12.60
C TRP A 107 17.06 -25.54 -13.53
N ILE A 108 17.97 -26.47 -13.29
CA ILE A 108 19.16 -26.71 -14.10
C ILE A 108 19.29 -28.20 -14.43
N TYR A 109 19.59 -28.51 -15.69
CA TYR A 109 20.06 -29.82 -16.14
C TYR A 109 21.50 -29.66 -16.61
N LEU A 110 22.46 -29.94 -15.74
CA LEU A 110 23.89 -29.71 -16.02
C LEU A 110 24.46 -30.82 -16.91
N ARG A 111 25.15 -30.46 -18.00
CA ARG A 111 25.71 -31.43 -18.97
C ARG A 111 27.23 -31.60 -18.87
N SER A 112 27.93 -30.68 -18.21
CA SER A 112 29.39 -30.70 -18.06
C SER A 112 29.84 -30.47 -16.62
N ASP A 113 30.85 -31.20 -16.17
CA ASP A 113 31.52 -31.06 -14.86
C ASP A 113 32.70 -30.07 -14.86
N LYS A 114 32.88 -29.29 -15.94
CA LYS A 114 33.92 -28.26 -15.99
C LYS A 114 33.72 -27.25 -14.86
N THR A 115 34.76 -27.01 -14.07
CA THR A 115 34.77 -25.97 -13.04
C THR A 115 34.78 -24.58 -13.70
N GLY A 116 34.26 -23.57 -12.99
CA GLY A 116 34.13 -22.19 -13.48
C GLY A 116 32.85 -21.89 -14.26
N GLN A 117 31.97 -22.88 -14.47
CA GLN A 117 30.63 -22.65 -15.01
C GLN A 117 29.73 -22.02 -13.95
N HIS A 118 28.99 -20.97 -14.33
CA HIS A 118 28.12 -20.21 -13.44
C HIS A 118 26.66 -20.38 -13.84
N PHE A 119 25.80 -20.75 -12.87
CA PHE A 119 24.35 -20.71 -13.03
C PHE A 119 23.88 -19.26 -13.22
N PHE A 120 24.39 -18.37 -12.38
CA PHE A 120 24.35 -16.93 -12.58
C PHE A 120 25.63 -16.28 -12.02
N ASP A 121 25.98 -15.12 -12.54
CA ASP A 121 27.01 -14.24 -12.01
C ASP A 121 26.58 -12.77 -12.18
N PHE A 122 26.26 -12.13 -11.05
CA PHE A 122 25.59 -10.83 -10.98
C PHE A 122 26.46 -9.83 -10.22
N GLY A 123 26.74 -8.67 -10.80
CA GLY A 123 27.50 -7.63 -10.10
C GLY A 123 28.01 -6.54 -11.02
N LYS A 124 28.82 -5.63 -10.48
CA LYS A 124 29.43 -4.54 -11.26
C LYS A 124 30.68 -5.03 -12.00
N ASN A 125 31.49 -5.85 -11.33
CA ASN A 125 32.75 -6.40 -11.84
C ASN A 125 33.20 -7.63 -11.01
N ILE A 126 34.40 -8.14 -11.27
CA ILE A 126 34.94 -9.32 -10.59
C ILE A 126 35.20 -9.13 -9.08
N ASP A 127 35.35 -7.89 -8.63
CA ASP A 127 35.61 -7.52 -7.22
C ASP A 127 34.30 -7.21 -6.46
N THR A 128 33.17 -7.13 -7.15
CA THR A 128 31.85 -6.75 -6.61
C THR A 128 30.76 -7.57 -7.30
N ARG A 129 30.56 -8.82 -6.84
CA ARG A 129 29.65 -9.79 -7.49
C ARG A 129 29.05 -10.81 -6.53
N PHE A 130 27.91 -11.35 -6.92
CA PHE A 130 27.20 -12.46 -6.31
C PHE A 130 26.95 -13.53 -7.36
N PHE A 131 27.41 -14.75 -7.10
CA PHE A 131 27.35 -15.81 -8.11
C PHE A 131 27.02 -17.17 -7.50
N ALA A 132 26.56 -18.08 -8.36
CA ALA A 132 26.40 -19.49 -8.05
C ALA A 132 27.06 -20.38 -9.12
N ALA A 133 27.96 -21.25 -8.71
CA ALA A 133 28.71 -22.17 -9.56
C ALA A 133 28.35 -23.63 -9.24
N PRO A 134 27.62 -24.35 -10.11
CA PRO A 134 27.10 -25.70 -9.84
C PRO A 134 28.15 -26.78 -9.50
N VAL A 135 29.39 -26.59 -9.98
CA VAL A 135 30.53 -27.50 -9.77
C VAL A 135 31.71 -26.79 -9.08
N GLY A 136 31.53 -25.51 -8.76
CA GLY A 136 32.55 -24.68 -8.13
C GLY A 136 33.47 -23.98 -9.12
N THR A 137 34.46 -23.29 -8.58
CA THR A 137 35.47 -22.52 -9.31
C THR A 137 36.79 -23.31 -9.41
N THR A 138 37.81 -22.72 -10.03
CA THR A 138 39.16 -23.31 -10.08
C THR A 138 39.82 -23.41 -8.70
N SER A 139 39.47 -22.52 -7.76
CA SER A 139 40.02 -22.50 -6.40
C SER A 139 39.19 -23.31 -5.40
N GLN A 140 37.89 -23.47 -5.63
CA GLN A 140 36.97 -24.16 -4.72
C GLN A 140 36.03 -25.08 -5.51
N LYS A 141 36.15 -26.40 -5.30
CA LYS A 141 35.26 -27.39 -5.93
C LYS A 141 33.95 -27.55 -5.15
N GLY A 142 32.93 -28.08 -5.82
CA GLY A 142 31.61 -28.34 -5.24
C GLY A 142 30.60 -27.24 -5.57
N TYR A 143 29.31 -27.48 -5.38
CA TYR A 143 28.30 -26.44 -5.62
C TYR A 143 28.56 -25.28 -4.65
N GLN A 144 28.81 -24.10 -5.20
CA GLN A 144 29.19 -22.91 -4.46
C GLN A 144 28.25 -21.77 -4.78
N ALA A 145 27.86 -21.00 -3.77
CA ALA A 145 27.35 -19.64 -3.97
C ALA A 145 28.16 -18.66 -3.12
N SER A 146 28.52 -17.51 -3.67
CA SER A 146 29.39 -16.57 -2.96
C SER A 146 29.09 -15.12 -3.32
N ILE A 147 29.27 -14.25 -2.33
CA ILE A 147 29.20 -12.80 -2.39
C ILE A 147 30.63 -12.26 -2.25
N ILE A 148 30.96 -11.30 -3.10
CA ILE A 148 32.18 -10.51 -3.07
C ILE A 148 31.73 -9.06 -3.03
N ALA A 149 31.90 -8.38 -1.89
CA ALA A 149 31.56 -6.96 -1.73
C ALA A 149 32.77 -6.05 -1.94
N GLU A 150 33.98 -6.57 -1.72
CA GLU A 150 35.24 -5.91 -2.04
C GLU A 150 36.32 -6.94 -2.35
N LYS A 151 37.44 -6.45 -2.91
CA LYS A 151 38.53 -7.31 -3.39
C LYS A 151 39.07 -8.21 -2.26
N ASN A 152 39.13 -9.52 -2.54
CA ASN A 152 39.57 -10.59 -1.64
C ASN A 152 38.62 -10.90 -0.45
N ASP A 153 37.45 -10.27 -0.35
CA ASP A 153 36.42 -10.63 0.63
C ASP A 153 35.37 -11.57 0.01
N VAL A 154 35.70 -12.86 -0.04
CA VAL A 154 34.79 -13.88 -0.59
C VAL A 154 34.08 -14.60 0.56
N LYS A 155 32.77 -14.39 0.65
CA LYS A 155 31.90 -15.06 1.63
C LYS A 155 30.90 -15.93 0.91
N GLY A 156 30.76 -17.20 1.28
CA GLY A 156 29.92 -18.10 0.52
C GLY A 156 29.77 -19.49 1.11
N ALA A 157 28.68 -20.14 0.73
CA ALA A 157 28.37 -21.51 1.11
C ALA A 157 28.85 -22.48 0.03
N VAL A 158 29.31 -23.67 0.46
CA VAL A 158 29.78 -24.74 -0.42
C VAL A 158 29.15 -26.07 0.00
N SER A 159 28.78 -26.88 -0.98
CA SER A 159 28.32 -28.26 -0.79
C SER A 159 28.95 -29.19 -1.83
N SER A 160 28.54 -30.46 -1.86
CA SER A 160 28.87 -31.35 -2.98
C SER A 160 28.36 -30.77 -4.32
N ALA A 161 29.10 -31.04 -5.40
CA ALA A 161 28.68 -30.65 -6.75
C ALA A 161 27.33 -31.29 -7.11
N ILE A 162 26.54 -30.60 -7.94
CA ILE A 162 25.25 -31.13 -8.37
C ILE A 162 25.43 -32.28 -9.36
N GLU A 163 24.43 -33.17 -9.43
CA GLU A 163 24.47 -34.31 -10.35
C GLU A 163 24.42 -33.87 -11.82
N LEU A 164 25.26 -34.49 -12.66
CA LEU A 164 25.19 -34.34 -14.11
C LEU A 164 23.99 -35.07 -14.70
N ASN A 165 23.50 -34.58 -15.83
CA ASN A 165 22.47 -35.22 -16.65
C ASN A 165 21.17 -35.51 -15.89
N LYS A 166 20.81 -34.61 -14.97
CA LYS A 166 19.58 -34.67 -14.18
C LYS A 166 19.08 -33.26 -13.91
N TRP A 167 17.76 -33.10 -13.94
CA TRP A 167 17.11 -31.86 -13.52
C TRP A 167 17.21 -31.71 -12.00
N VAL A 168 17.85 -30.63 -11.57
CA VAL A 168 18.02 -30.23 -10.17
C VAL A 168 17.42 -28.84 -9.98
N TYR A 169 16.72 -28.62 -8.87
CA TYR A 169 16.24 -27.30 -8.50
C TYR A 169 17.21 -26.65 -7.51
N LEU A 170 17.82 -25.53 -7.92
CA LEU A 170 18.75 -24.79 -7.09
C LEU A 170 18.07 -23.58 -6.46
N THR A 171 18.44 -23.27 -5.22
CA THR A 171 18.09 -21.99 -4.61
C THR A 171 19.28 -21.47 -3.80
N VAL A 172 19.54 -20.17 -3.91
CA VAL A 172 20.48 -19.43 -3.07
C VAL A 172 19.68 -18.36 -2.33
N VAL A 173 19.87 -18.27 -1.02
CA VAL A 173 19.21 -17.31 -0.14
C VAL A 173 20.26 -16.48 0.56
N VAL A 174 20.20 -15.16 0.41
CA VAL A 174 21.01 -14.17 1.11
C VAL A 174 20.10 -13.43 2.08
N ASP A 175 20.35 -13.61 3.38
CA ASP A 175 19.61 -13.03 4.50
C ASP A 175 20.54 -12.08 5.25
N ILE A 176 20.50 -10.79 4.88
CA ILE A 176 21.35 -9.75 5.47
C ILE A 176 21.05 -9.53 6.97
N PRO A 177 19.77 -9.49 7.43
CA PRO A 177 19.48 -9.49 8.87
C PRO A 177 20.10 -10.67 9.63
N ALA A 178 20.16 -11.87 9.03
CA ALA A 178 20.83 -13.04 9.63
C ALA A 178 22.34 -13.03 9.49
N LYS A 179 22.90 -12.16 8.64
CA LYS A 179 24.29 -12.22 8.19
C LYS A 179 24.64 -13.60 7.62
N ALA A 180 23.71 -14.23 6.87
CA ALA A 180 23.88 -15.59 6.36
C ALA A 180 23.52 -15.74 4.88
N ILE A 181 24.29 -16.60 4.20
CA ILE A 181 23.97 -17.14 2.88
C ILE A 181 23.73 -18.65 2.97
N ARG A 182 22.63 -19.13 2.38
CA ARG A 182 22.25 -20.54 2.37
C ARG A 182 22.02 -21.04 0.95
N ILE A 183 22.43 -22.27 0.69
CA ILE A 183 22.21 -22.94 -0.59
C ILE A 183 21.37 -24.20 -0.41
N TYR A 184 20.44 -24.40 -1.34
CA TYR A 184 19.50 -25.51 -1.36
C TYR A 184 19.58 -26.27 -2.68
N VAL A 185 19.40 -27.58 -2.59
CA VAL A 185 19.27 -28.51 -3.72
C VAL A 185 17.98 -29.30 -3.53
N ASP A 186 17.07 -29.23 -4.50
CA ASP A 186 15.75 -29.87 -4.47
C ASP A 186 14.98 -29.57 -3.17
N GLY A 187 15.03 -28.32 -2.74
CA GLY A 187 14.34 -27.81 -1.54
C GLY A 187 15.00 -28.16 -0.20
N LYS A 188 16.11 -28.89 -0.19
CA LYS A 188 16.85 -29.25 1.02
C LYS A 188 18.07 -28.34 1.21
N PRO A 189 18.34 -27.81 2.42
CA PRO A 189 19.56 -27.07 2.68
C PRO A 189 20.77 -27.99 2.55
N VAL A 190 21.81 -27.55 1.83
CA VAL A 190 23.05 -28.34 1.59
C VAL A 190 24.33 -27.60 1.96
N GLY A 191 24.24 -26.30 2.24
CA GLY A 191 25.37 -25.48 2.69
C GLY A 191 24.91 -24.14 3.25
N GLU A 192 25.69 -23.60 4.17
CA GLU A 192 25.49 -22.31 4.81
C GLU A 192 26.84 -21.65 5.08
N ALA A 193 26.88 -20.33 5.03
CA ALA A 193 27.97 -19.53 5.57
C ALA A 193 27.40 -18.28 6.27
N GLU A 194 28.06 -17.88 7.34
CA GLU A 194 27.75 -16.69 8.13
C GLU A 194 28.74 -15.56 7.78
N ASP A 195 28.61 -14.41 8.45
CA ASP A 195 29.47 -13.24 8.29
C ASP A 195 29.56 -12.73 6.85
N ILE A 196 28.43 -12.76 6.13
CA ILE A 196 28.30 -12.08 4.84
C ILE A 196 28.31 -10.55 5.04
N PRO A 197 28.51 -9.76 3.96
CA PRO A 197 28.46 -8.30 4.04
C PRO A 197 27.19 -7.77 4.71
N GLN A 198 27.28 -6.61 5.38
CA GLN A 198 26.14 -5.99 6.09
C GLN A 198 25.04 -5.45 5.16
N GLU A 199 25.32 -5.33 3.87
CA GLU A 199 24.39 -4.84 2.85
C GLU A 199 24.81 -5.30 1.46
N LEU A 200 23.85 -5.31 0.52
CA LEU A 200 24.09 -5.68 -0.88
C LEU A 200 24.33 -4.46 -1.78
N THR A 201 24.22 -3.25 -1.25
CA THR A 201 24.50 -2.00 -1.98
C THR A 201 25.96 -1.89 -2.42
N ALA A 202 26.90 -2.46 -1.67
CA ALA A 202 28.29 -2.60 -2.11
C ALA A 202 28.40 -3.42 -3.42
N VAL A 203 27.57 -4.45 -3.58
CA VAL A 203 27.55 -5.34 -4.75
C VAL A 203 26.77 -4.73 -5.91
N PHE A 204 25.58 -4.21 -5.66
CA PHE A 204 24.60 -3.83 -6.70
C PHE A 204 24.31 -2.32 -6.80
N GLY A 205 24.72 -1.53 -5.82
CA GLY A 205 24.48 -0.08 -5.83
C GLY A 205 23.14 0.37 -5.26
N HIS A 206 22.96 1.68 -5.26
CA HIS A 206 21.76 2.37 -4.76
C HIS A 206 20.84 2.84 -5.88
N SER A 207 21.29 2.83 -7.13
CA SER A 207 20.49 3.35 -8.26
C SER A 207 20.66 2.55 -9.54
N ALA A 208 19.64 2.62 -10.38
CA ALA A 208 19.61 2.03 -11.73
C ALA A 208 20.70 2.57 -12.68
N THR A 209 21.37 3.68 -12.32
CA THR A 209 22.46 4.25 -13.11
C THR A 209 23.79 3.51 -12.92
N GLU A 210 23.88 2.68 -11.88
CA GLU A 210 25.03 1.83 -11.61
C GLU A 210 24.96 0.60 -12.55
N GLN A 211 25.90 0.49 -13.49
CA GLN A 211 25.88 -0.49 -14.59
C GLN A 211 26.10 -1.94 -14.11
N ASN A 212 25.10 -2.52 -13.46
CA ASN A 212 25.11 -3.93 -13.07
C ASN A 212 25.09 -4.84 -14.30
N LYS A 213 25.94 -5.86 -14.28
CA LYS A 213 25.98 -6.93 -15.27
C LYS A 213 25.35 -8.16 -14.64
N LEU A 214 24.16 -8.52 -15.10
CA LEU A 214 23.37 -9.62 -14.57
C LEU A 214 23.31 -10.75 -15.60
N TYR A 215 24.22 -11.73 -15.50
CA TYR A 215 24.31 -12.83 -16.44
C TYR A 215 23.78 -14.15 -15.86
N ILE A 216 22.96 -14.85 -16.64
CA ILE A 216 22.60 -16.26 -16.42
C ILE A 216 23.42 -17.09 -17.40
N GLY A 217 24.21 -18.03 -16.89
CA GLY A 217 25.02 -18.94 -17.70
C GLY A 217 26.42 -18.43 -18.11
N LYS A 218 26.84 -17.25 -17.64
CA LYS A 218 28.16 -16.66 -17.96
C LYS A 218 28.81 -16.05 -16.72
N SER A 219 30.13 -16.23 -16.59
CA SER A 219 30.97 -15.62 -15.55
C SER A 219 31.36 -14.19 -15.91
N LEU A 220 31.49 -13.32 -14.89
CA LEU A 220 32.15 -12.03 -15.00
C LEU A 220 33.67 -12.15 -15.09
N LEU A 221 34.24 -13.30 -14.69
CA LEU A 221 35.67 -13.56 -14.76
C LEU A 221 36.06 -14.01 -16.18
N ALA A 222 37.00 -13.28 -16.78
CA ALA A 222 37.48 -13.60 -18.11
C ALA A 222 38.21 -14.96 -18.13
N GLY A 223 37.88 -15.80 -19.10
CA GLY A 223 38.49 -17.12 -19.30
C GLY A 223 37.73 -18.28 -18.64
N ASP A 224 36.75 -18.00 -17.79
CA ASP A 224 35.84 -19.03 -17.28
C ASP A 224 34.93 -19.59 -18.41
N PRO A 225 34.60 -20.90 -18.38
CA PRO A 225 33.68 -21.48 -19.34
C PRO A 225 32.24 -21.01 -19.11
N ASN A 226 31.49 -20.77 -20.20
CA ASN A 226 30.04 -20.59 -20.10
C ASN A 226 29.35 -21.90 -19.74
N LEU A 227 28.13 -21.78 -19.21
CA LEU A 227 27.34 -22.90 -18.74
C LEU A 227 26.88 -23.81 -19.88
N ASP A 228 27.16 -25.10 -19.76
CA ASP A 228 26.61 -26.15 -20.61
C ASP A 228 25.46 -26.87 -19.86
N ALA A 229 24.23 -26.38 -20.05
CA ALA A 229 23.05 -26.85 -19.34
C ALA A 229 21.73 -26.57 -20.07
N LEU A 230 20.65 -27.24 -19.62
CA LEU A 230 19.28 -26.80 -19.88
C LEU A 230 18.75 -26.03 -18.66
N LEU A 231 18.01 -24.94 -18.89
CA LEU A 231 17.47 -24.06 -17.85
C LEU A 231 15.94 -23.91 -17.97
N ARG A 232 15.27 -23.80 -16.82
CA ARG A 232 13.81 -23.61 -16.73
C ARG A 232 13.43 -22.84 -15.46
N ASP A 233 12.43 -21.95 -15.56
CA ASP A 233 11.78 -21.25 -14.45
C ASP A 233 12.78 -20.58 -13.48
N PHE A 234 13.59 -19.65 -14.01
CA PHE A 234 14.56 -18.87 -13.25
C PHE A 234 13.86 -17.70 -12.55
N ARG A 235 14.06 -17.54 -11.24
CA ARG A 235 13.32 -16.59 -10.41
C ARG A 235 14.24 -15.80 -9.48
N ILE A 236 13.88 -14.55 -9.26
CA ILE A 236 14.58 -13.62 -8.38
C ILE A 236 13.56 -13.02 -7.40
N TYR A 237 13.88 -13.05 -6.11
CA TYR A 237 13.03 -12.53 -5.03
C TYR A 237 13.81 -11.53 -4.17
N ARG A 238 13.13 -10.47 -3.71
CA ARG A 238 13.67 -9.46 -2.80
C ARG A 238 13.52 -9.80 -1.31
N ILE A 239 13.16 -11.04 -1.02
CA ILE A 239 13.00 -11.56 0.33
C ILE A 239 13.90 -12.77 0.54
N PRO A 240 14.38 -13.02 1.77
CA PRO A 240 15.03 -14.28 2.09
C PRO A 240 13.97 -15.38 2.17
N LEU A 241 13.95 -16.29 1.19
CA LEU A 241 12.95 -17.36 1.17
C LEU A 241 13.19 -18.36 2.29
N THR A 242 12.10 -18.70 2.99
CA THR A 242 12.10 -19.80 3.96
C THR A 242 12.15 -21.16 3.27
N GLN A 243 12.63 -22.19 3.97
CA GLN A 243 12.63 -23.57 3.46
C GLN A 243 11.22 -24.03 3.01
N ASN A 244 10.17 -23.59 3.72
CA ASN A 244 8.79 -23.91 3.38
C ASN A 244 8.36 -23.26 2.05
N GLN A 245 8.70 -21.98 1.83
CA GLN A 245 8.43 -21.31 0.56
C GLN A 245 9.17 -22.00 -0.59
N ILE A 246 10.45 -22.35 -0.40
CA ILE A 246 11.24 -23.09 -1.41
C ILE A 246 10.58 -24.43 -1.74
N SER A 247 10.14 -25.18 -0.72
CA SER A 247 9.44 -26.46 -0.89
C SER A 247 8.08 -26.29 -1.60
N GLY A 248 7.38 -25.18 -1.32
CA GLY A 248 6.13 -24.81 -1.99
C GLY A 248 6.32 -24.55 -3.47
N ILE A 249 7.31 -23.72 -3.84
CA ILE A 249 7.66 -23.46 -5.25
C ILE A 249 7.99 -24.77 -5.97
N LEU A 250 8.82 -25.62 -5.36
CA LEU A 250 9.22 -26.91 -5.94
C LEU A 250 8.01 -27.81 -6.21
N SER A 251 7.09 -27.90 -5.25
CA SER A 251 5.89 -28.73 -5.35
C SER A 251 4.94 -28.23 -6.44
N ASN A 252 4.74 -26.91 -6.52
CA ASN A 252 3.89 -26.30 -7.54
C ASN A 252 4.43 -26.49 -8.95
N ALA A 253 5.76 -26.43 -9.12
CA ALA A 253 6.41 -26.69 -10.39
C ALA A 253 6.25 -28.16 -10.87
N GLN A 254 5.95 -29.10 -9.97
CA GLN A 254 5.80 -30.53 -10.29
C GLN A 254 4.35 -30.95 -10.62
N VAL A 255 3.34 -30.29 -10.05
CA VAL A 255 1.93 -30.75 -10.11
C VAL A 255 1.18 -30.30 -11.38
N GLY A 256 1.76 -29.50 -12.26
CA GLY A 256 1.14 -29.17 -13.55
C GLY A 256 -0.23 -28.51 -13.40
N GLY A 257 -0.24 -27.26 -12.95
CA GLY A 257 -1.30 -26.30 -13.29
C GLY A 257 -2.72 -26.52 -12.76
N ASN A 258 -3.00 -27.40 -11.80
CA ASN A 258 -4.31 -27.45 -11.14
C ASN A 258 -4.25 -27.84 -9.64
N LEU A 259 -4.40 -26.80 -8.79
CA LEU A 259 -4.87 -26.80 -7.39
C LEU A 259 -4.01 -27.49 -6.30
N ARG A 260 -3.55 -26.73 -5.30
CA ARG A 260 -4.13 -26.67 -3.92
C ARG A 260 -3.29 -25.82 -2.94
N ARG A 261 -4.01 -24.98 -2.18
CA ARG A 261 -3.67 -24.36 -0.88
C ARG A 261 -2.39 -23.51 -0.84
N VAL A 262 -2.55 -22.19 -0.89
CA VAL A 262 -1.63 -21.26 -0.23
C VAL A 262 -1.63 -21.66 1.25
N ASN A 263 -0.55 -22.29 1.71
CA ASN A 263 -0.47 -22.83 3.07
C ASN A 263 -0.66 -21.70 4.10
N VAL A 264 -1.70 -21.81 4.93
CA VAL A 264 -2.10 -20.82 5.95
C VAL A 264 -1.60 -21.23 7.34
N LYS A 265 -0.33 -21.68 7.45
CA LYS A 265 0.56 -21.68 8.65
C LYS A 265 1.65 -22.78 8.58
N PRO A 266 2.80 -22.63 9.27
CA PRO A 266 3.18 -21.55 10.17
C PRO A 266 4.48 -20.78 9.82
N THR A 267 4.46 -19.51 10.24
CA THR A 267 5.52 -18.57 10.64
C THR A 267 6.80 -18.44 9.82
N GLU A 268 6.98 -17.25 9.25
CA GLU A 268 8.28 -16.58 9.25
C GLU A 268 8.77 -16.53 10.72
N GLU A 269 9.73 -17.38 11.11
CA GLU A 269 10.26 -17.51 12.49
C GLU A 269 11.36 -16.49 12.79
N ASP A 270 11.42 -15.38 12.07
CA ASP A 270 12.56 -14.48 12.11
C ASP A 270 12.38 -13.24 12.99
N LEU A 271 11.20 -13.09 13.62
CA LEU A 271 10.96 -12.11 14.69
C LEU A 271 10.97 -12.79 16.07
N PRO A 272 11.45 -12.11 17.13
CA PRO A 272 11.47 -12.65 18.47
C PRO A 272 10.07 -13.11 18.94
N SER A 273 9.98 -14.23 19.64
CA SER A 273 8.74 -14.66 20.27
C SER A 273 8.72 -14.25 21.74
N PHE A 274 7.56 -13.78 22.22
CA PHE A 274 7.35 -13.42 23.61
C PHE A 274 6.26 -14.34 24.21
N PRO A 275 6.40 -14.80 25.47
CA PRO A 275 5.35 -15.60 26.09
C PRO A 275 4.04 -14.82 26.21
N LEU A 276 2.93 -15.40 25.72
CA LEU A 276 1.61 -14.76 25.73
C LEU A 276 1.10 -14.40 27.14
N THR A 277 1.62 -15.05 28.17
CA THR A 277 1.25 -14.88 29.58
C THR A 277 2.24 -14.02 30.36
N GLN A 278 3.29 -13.50 29.71
CA GLN A 278 4.25 -12.63 30.39
C GLN A 278 3.83 -11.18 30.22
N ALA A 279 3.47 -10.55 31.34
CA ALA A 279 3.12 -9.15 31.35
C ALA A 279 4.35 -8.29 31.04
N GLN A 280 4.17 -7.32 30.15
CA GLN A 280 5.25 -6.48 29.61
C GLN A 280 4.81 -5.01 29.61
N LEU A 281 5.78 -4.08 29.58
CA LEU A 281 5.52 -2.63 29.68
C LEU A 281 4.61 -2.30 30.88
N TYR A 282 3.60 -1.44 30.70
CA TYR A 282 2.67 -1.05 31.75
C TYR A 282 1.79 -2.22 32.25
N ASN A 283 1.58 -3.26 31.45
CA ASN A 283 0.79 -4.42 31.87
C ASN A 283 1.48 -5.20 33.01
N ALA A 284 2.79 -5.07 33.19
CA ALA A 284 3.51 -5.65 34.34
C ALA A 284 3.04 -5.07 35.70
N TYR A 285 2.46 -3.86 35.69
CA TYR A 285 1.90 -3.20 36.87
C TYR A 285 0.38 -3.27 36.92
N LEU A 286 -0.28 -3.87 35.92
CA LEU A 286 -1.73 -3.91 35.81
C LEU A 286 -2.31 -4.99 36.74
N VAL A 287 -3.26 -4.60 37.59
CA VAL A 287 -3.93 -5.52 38.53
C VAL A 287 -5.42 -5.69 38.26
N GLY A 288 -6.01 -4.84 37.42
CA GLY A 288 -7.40 -4.96 37.03
C GLY A 288 -7.74 -4.09 35.82
N VAL A 289 -8.79 -4.47 35.10
CA VAL A 289 -9.37 -3.71 34.00
C VAL A 289 -10.87 -3.60 34.24
N SER A 290 -11.42 -2.42 33.97
CA SER A 290 -12.85 -2.18 34.16
C SER A 290 -13.67 -2.97 33.13
N ASP A 291 -14.86 -3.40 33.53
CA ASP A 291 -15.88 -3.84 32.58
C ASP A 291 -16.50 -2.62 31.87
N VAL A 292 -17.13 -2.85 30.73
CA VAL A 292 -17.79 -1.81 29.92
C VAL A 292 -19.23 -2.18 29.60
N GLU A 293 -20.10 -1.19 29.57
CA GLU A 293 -21.47 -1.34 29.07
C GLU A 293 -21.56 -0.74 27.67
N VAL A 294 -22.11 -1.49 26.72
CA VAL A 294 -22.23 -1.07 25.33
C VAL A 294 -23.64 -1.35 24.84
N GLU A 295 -24.18 -0.43 24.05
CA GLU A 295 -25.49 -0.60 23.43
C GLU A 295 -25.34 -0.80 21.93
N THR A 296 -26.22 -1.60 21.35
CA THR A 296 -26.36 -1.76 19.90
C THR A 296 -27.81 -1.99 19.52
N GLU A 297 -28.10 -2.04 18.23
CA GLU A 297 -29.43 -2.31 17.70
C GLU A 297 -29.54 -3.71 17.09
N ILE A 298 -30.78 -4.23 16.98
CA ILE A 298 -31.05 -5.50 16.28
C ILE A 298 -30.40 -5.50 14.89
N GLY A 299 -29.58 -6.51 14.63
CA GLY A 299 -28.87 -6.74 13.38
C GLY A 299 -27.51 -6.03 13.26
N GLU A 300 -27.12 -5.15 14.21
CA GLU A 300 -25.85 -4.41 14.15
C GLU A 300 -24.93 -4.85 15.30
N LEU A 301 -23.70 -5.25 14.98
CA LEU A 301 -22.73 -5.61 16.02
C LEU A 301 -22.32 -4.37 16.83
N PRO A 302 -22.09 -4.51 18.15
CA PRO A 302 -21.68 -3.40 18.99
C PRO A 302 -20.30 -2.86 18.58
N ARG A 303 -20.11 -1.54 18.71
CA ARG A 303 -18.79 -0.92 18.64
C ARG A 303 -18.15 -0.95 20.03
N LEU A 304 -17.21 -1.87 20.24
CA LEU A 304 -16.55 -2.05 21.53
C LEU A 304 -15.39 -1.06 21.69
N PRO A 305 -15.20 -0.46 22.88
CA PRO A 305 -14.09 0.46 23.12
C PRO A 305 -12.76 -0.31 23.06
N SER A 306 -11.88 0.14 22.18
CA SER A 306 -10.53 -0.42 22.01
C SER A 306 -9.64 -0.27 23.24
N PHE A 307 -9.86 0.78 24.03
CA PHE A 307 -9.10 1.10 25.24
C PHE A 307 -10.03 1.30 26.43
N VAL A 308 -9.72 0.68 27.56
CA VAL A 308 -10.53 0.69 28.79
C VAL A 308 -9.68 1.11 29.99
N ASN A 309 -10.31 1.64 31.05
CA ASN A 309 -9.59 2.05 32.24
C ASN A 309 -8.96 0.85 32.98
N GLY A 310 -7.66 0.95 33.26
CA GLY A 310 -6.90 -0.01 34.06
C GLY A 310 -6.63 0.49 35.48
N THR A 311 -6.41 -0.45 36.40
CA THR A 311 -5.93 -0.19 37.76
C THR A 311 -4.52 -0.74 37.89
N TYR A 312 -3.60 0.10 38.35
CA TYR A 312 -2.16 -0.20 38.40
C TYR A 312 -1.63 -0.20 39.85
N LYS A 313 -0.62 -1.01 40.13
CA LYS A 313 0.04 -1.10 41.44
C LYS A 313 1.33 -0.27 41.51
N GLU A 314 1.95 -0.25 42.70
CA GLU A 314 3.29 0.31 42.91
C GLU A 314 3.41 1.82 42.62
N GLY A 315 2.29 2.54 42.69
CA GLY A 315 2.25 3.98 42.46
C GLY A 315 2.49 4.39 41.00
N VAL A 316 2.36 3.45 40.06
CA VAL A 316 2.39 3.72 38.62
C VAL A 316 1.01 4.20 38.18
N GLU A 317 0.93 5.37 37.54
CA GLU A 317 -0.25 5.80 36.79
C GLU A 317 -0.07 5.32 35.34
N GLY A 318 -0.73 4.22 34.98
CA GLY A 318 -0.66 3.65 33.62
C GLY A 318 -1.67 4.25 32.65
N PRO A 319 -1.48 4.04 31.33
CA PRO A 319 -2.42 4.50 30.30
C PRO A 319 -3.76 3.75 30.35
N LYS A 320 -4.69 4.07 29.45
CA LYS A 320 -5.82 3.16 29.20
C LYS A 320 -5.30 1.85 28.59
N VAL A 321 -5.91 0.74 28.97
CA VAL A 321 -5.51 -0.62 28.59
C VAL A 321 -6.11 -1.00 27.26
N ARG A 322 -5.28 -1.43 26.31
CA ARG A 322 -5.74 -2.05 25.05
C ARG A 322 -6.42 -3.39 25.37
N VAL A 323 -7.69 -3.53 24.99
CA VAL A 323 -8.44 -4.79 25.13
C VAL A 323 -8.64 -5.40 23.75
N LEU A 324 -8.28 -6.67 23.62
CA LEU A 324 -8.47 -7.45 22.40
C LEU A 324 -9.81 -8.19 22.51
N TRP A 325 -10.84 -7.61 21.90
CA TRP A 325 -12.18 -8.19 21.88
C TRP A 325 -12.30 -9.28 20.80
N PRO A 326 -13.10 -10.34 21.04
CA PRO A 326 -13.50 -11.26 19.98
C PRO A 326 -14.19 -10.50 18.83
N ALA A 327 -13.79 -10.82 17.60
CA ALA A 327 -14.35 -10.23 16.40
C ALA A 327 -15.16 -11.29 15.64
N PRO A 328 -16.49 -11.38 15.84
CA PRO A 328 -17.32 -12.36 15.14
C PRO A 328 -17.38 -12.07 13.62
N THR A 329 -17.56 -13.12 12.83
CA THR A 329 -17.63 -13.08 11.36
C THR A 329 -19.05 -12.90 10.82
N ASP A 330 -20.04 -12.79 11.70
CA ASP A 330 -21.43 -12.53 11.41
C ASP A 330 -22.11 -11.78 12.56
N ASN A 331 -23.36 -11.36 12.34
CA ASN A 331 -24.19 -10.62 13.28
C ASN A 331 -25.29 -11.48 13.92
N SER A 332 -25.15 -12.82 13.95
CA SER A 332 -26.17 -13.73 14.47
C SER A 332 -26.52 -13.48 15.95
N THR A 333 -25.56 -12.98 16.73
CA THR A 333 -25.69 -12.70 18.17
C THR A 333 -26.57 -11.49 18.48
N VAL A 334 -26.89 -10.66 17.49
CA VAL A 334 -27.66 -9.42 17.66
C VAL A 334 -28.98 -9.43 16.88
N LEU A 335 -29.47 -10.59 16.43
CA LEU A 335 -30.73 -10.69 15.68
C LEU A 335 -31.99 -10.53 16.53
N SER A 336 -31.86 -10.47 17.86
CA SER A 336 -32.96 -10.25 18.79
C SER A 336 -32.55 -9.30 19.92
N ALA A 337 -33.53 -8.56 20.47
CA ALA A 337 -33.28 -7.68 21.61
C ALA A 337 -32.99 -8.51 22.86
N GLY A 338 -32.07 -8.04 23.70
CA GLY A 338 -31.64 -8.75 24.90
C GLY A 338 -30.30 -8.24 25.42
N HIS A 339 -29.70 -9.01 26.32
CA HIS A 339 -28.37 -8.74 26.86
C HIS A 339 -27.47 -9.96 26.68
N TYR A 340 -26.20 -9.73 26.36
CA TYR A 340 -25.18 -10.77 26.35
C TYR A 340 -23.83 -10.19 26.77
N THR A 341 -22.90 -11.06 27.16
CA THR A 341 -21.56 -10.65 27.59
C THR A 341 -20.51 -11.13 26.60
N ILE A 342 -19.60 -10.23 26.23
CA ILE A 342 -18.39 -10.54 25.48
C ILE A 342 -17.20 -10.45 26.44
N THR A 343 -16.33 -11.45 26.42
CA THR A 343 -15.11 -11.47 27.23
C THR A 343 -13.91 -11.10 26.34
N GLY A 344 -13.22 -10.01 26.69
CA GLY A 344 -11.98 -9.59 26.04
C GLY A 344 -10.75 -10.22 26.69
N ARG A 345 -9.59 -10.05 26.07
CA ARG A 345 -8.28 -10.42 26.64
C ARG A 345 -7.33 -9.22 26.64
N VAL A 346 -6.35 -9.24 27.53
CA VAL A 346 -5.28 -8.23 27.61
C VAL A 346 -3.93 -8.92 27.42
N ALA A 347 -3.15 -8.47 26.43
CA ALA A 347 -1.88 -9.09 26.06
C ALA A 347 -0.92 -9.20 27.25
N GLY A 348 -0.32 -10.38 27.44
CA GLY A 348 0.62 -10.65 28.54
C GLY A 348 -0.04 -10.92 29.89
N THR A 349 -1.37 -11.01 30.00
CA THR A 349 -2.05 -11.18 31.30
C THR A 349 -3.20 -12.18 31.21
N ASP A 350 -3.65 -12.69 32.37
CA ASP A 350 -4.86 -13.52 32.50
C ASP A 350 -6.14 -12.68 32.72
N LEU A 351 -6.07 -11.35 32.57
CA LEU A 351 -7.21 -10.45 32.81
C LEU A 351 -8.25 -10.58 31.68
N GLN A 352 -9.51 -10.67 32.08
CA GLN A 352 -10.66 -10.93 31.22
C GLN A 352 -11.75 -9.85 31.40
N PRO A 353 -11.52 -8.62 30.92
CA PRO A 353 -12.54 -7.57 30.97
C PRO A 353 -13.79 -7.99 30.20
N LYS A 354 -14.96 -7.60 30.70
CA LYS A 354 -16.26 -7.94 30.11
C LYS A 354 -16.90 -6.72 29.47
N ALA A 355 -17.49 -6.91 28.30
CA ALA A 355 -18.44 -5.99 27.71
C ALA A 355 -19.86 -6.54 27.89
N ILE A 356 -20.70 -5.81 28.62
CA ILE A 356 -22.12 -6.11 28.79
C ILE A 356 -22.86 -5.39 27.67
N VAL A 357 -23.30 -6.16 26.67
CA VAL A 357 -23.95 -5.63 25.47
C VAL A 357 -25.46 -5.66 25.66
N THR A 358 -26.10 -4.52 25.43
CA THR A 358 -27.56 -4.37 25.38
C THR A 358 -28.01 -4.19 23.94
N VAL A 359 -28.74 -5.17 23.40
CA VAL A 359 -29.33 -5.12 22.06
C VAL A 359 -30.73 -4.53 22.17
N LYS A 360 -30.91 -3.32 21.63
CA LYS A 360 -32.19 -2.60 21.59
C LYS A 360 -32.92 -2.89 20.29
N ARG A 361 -34.26 -2.74 20.31
CA ARG A 361 -35.04 -2.70 19.06
C ARG A 361 -34.53 -1.54 18.21
N SER A 362 -34.40 -1.78 16.90
CA SER A 362 -33.86 -0.75 15.99
C SER A 362 -34.69 0.53 16.04
N GLY A 363 -34.02 1.66 16.22
CA GLY A 363 -34.61 2.98 16.10
C GLY A 363 -34.66 3.43 14.64
N LYS A 364 -35.21 4.62 14.37
CA LYS A 364 -34.90 5.29 13.10
C LYS A 364 -33.43 5.70 13.14
N SER A 365 -32.55 4.86 12.61
CA SER A 365 -31.14 5.18 12.42
C SER A 365 -31.03 6.40 11.50
N SER A 366 -30.51 7.52 12.02
CA SER A 366 -30.18 8.70 11.21
C SER A 366 -28.66 8.82 11.10
N ALA A 367 -28.11 8.47 9.95
CA ALA A 367 -26.75 8.85 9.60
C ALA A 367 -26.62 10.39 9.56
N PRO A 368 -25.43 10.96 9.86
CA PRO A 368 -25.26 12.41 9.88
C PRO A 368 -25.39 13.01 8.48
N ASN A 369 -25.85 14.25 8.37
CA ASN A 369 -25.79 14.99 7.12
C ASN A 369 -24.42 15.67 6.97
N VAL A 370 -24.01 15.95 5.73
CA VAL A 370 -22.81 16.74 5.46
C VAL A 370 -22.94 18.15 6.05
N LYS A 371 -21.92 18.57 6.83
CA LYS A 371 -21.91 19.86 7.56
C LYS A 371 -20.79 20.78 7.13
N LEU A 372 -19.68 20.22 6.65
CA LEU A 372 -18.52 20.98 6.19
C LEU A 372 -18.34 20.87 4.68
N GLN A 373 -17.46 21.71 4.17
CA GLN A 373 -16.93 21.69 2.82
C GLN A 373 -15.44 22.06 2.88
N GLU A 374 -14.67 21.50 1.95
CA GLU A 374 -13.25 21.80 1.80
C GLU A 374 -13.07 23.22 1.23
N PHE A 375 -11.89 23.81 1.46
CA PHE A 375 -11.46 24.97 0.69
C PHE A 375 -10.82 24.50 -0.63
N HIS A 376 -10.97 25.28 -1.70
CA HIS A 376 -10.25 24.96 -2.93
C HIS A 376 -8.74 25.06 -2.69
N LEU A 377 -7.95 24.22 -3.37
CA LEU A 377 -6.48 24.20 -3.22
C LEU A 377 -5.84 25.57 -3.46
N SER A 378 -6.42 26.37 -4.36
CA SER A 378 -5.96 27.74 -4.68
C SER A 378 -6.22 28.76 -3.58
N GLN A 379 -7.04 28.41 -2.57
CA GLN A 379 -7.34 29.27 -1.43
C GLN A 379 -6.38 29.05 -0.27
N VAL A 380 -5.52 28.04 -0.29
CA VAL A 380 -4.59 27.74 0.80
C VAL A 380 -3.17 27.64 0.23
N SER A 381 -2.26 28.52 0.68
CA SER A 381 -0.83 28.39 0.40
C SER A 381 -0.12 27.73 1.57
N LEU A 382 0.93 26.96 1.26
CA LEU A 382 1.92 26.56 2.25
C LEU A 382 2.98 27.65 2.33
N ASP A 383 3.32 28.05 3.54
CA ASP A 383 4.28 29.11 3.81
C ASP A 383 5.53 28.54 4.51
N ALA A 384 6.61 29.33 4.54
CA ALA A 384 7.78 29.00 5.36
C ALA A 384 7.42 28.99 6.85
N ASP A 385 8.25 28.31 7.65
CA ASP A 385 8.08 28.27 9.10
C ASP A 385 8.29 29.65 9.75
N SER A 386 8.01 29.77 11.04
CA SER A 386 8.15 31.04 11.76
C SER A 386 9.59 31.57 11.86
N ARG A 387 10.58 30.82 11.38
CA ARG A 387 12.00 31.20 11.26
C ARG A 387 12.42 31.40 9.80
N ASP A 388 11.46 31.50 8.88
CA ASP A 388 11.67 31.67 7.44
C ASP A 388 12.41 30.48 6.79
N GLN A 389 12.20 29.26 7.31
CA GLN A 389 12.74 28.03 6.75
C GLN A 389 11.67 27.26 5.97
N GLU A 390 12.06 26.61 4.87
CA GLU A 390 11.15 25.70 4.17
C GLU A 390 10.71 24.56 5.10
N THR A 391 9.43 24.23 5.02
CA THR A 391 8.87 23.10 5.76
C THR A 391 9.02 21.82 4.95
N LYS A 392 8.97 20.65 5.61
CA LYS A 392 8.96 19.35 4.92
C LYS A 392 7.82 19.23 3.90
N PHE A 393 6.71 19.94 4.13
CA PHE A 393 5.60 20.03 3.19
C PHE A 393 5.99 20.74 1.90
N MET A 394 6.69 21.87 2.00
CA MET A 394 7.20 22.62 0.84
C MET A 394 8.28 21.82 0.11
N GLU A 395 9.28 21.29 0.83
CA GLU A 395 10.35 20.47 0.25
C GLU A 395 9.78 19.32 -0.60
N ASN A 396 8.87 18.54 -0.03
CA ASN A 396 8.26 17.41 -0.73
C ASN A 396 7.32 17.86 -1.86
N ARG A 397 6.51 18.90 -1.66
CA ARG A 397 5.69 19.48 -2.75
C ARG A 397 6.59 19.89 -3.93
N ASP A 398 7.66 20.62 -3.66
CA ASP A 398 8.48 21.26 -4.70
C ASP A 398 9.31 20.23 -5.47
N LYS A 399 9.81 19.16 -4.83
CA LYS A 399 10.39 18.00 -5.53
C LYS A 399 9.43 17.44 -6.60
N PHE A 400 8.15 17.29 -6.24
CA PHE A 400 7.15 16.72 -7.13
C PHE A 400 6.68 17.72 -8.19
N ILE A 401 6.30 18.94 -7.80
CA ILE A 401 5.81 19.99 -8.71
C ILE A 401 6.86 20.31 -9.78
N ASN A 402 8.13 20.49 -9.39
CA ASN A 402 9.19 20.87 -10.32
C ASN A 402 9.53 19.76 -11.32
N THR A 403 9.47 18.49 -10.90
CA THR A 403 9.68 17.36 -11.81
C THR A 403 8.45 17.12 -12.68
N LEU A 404 7.25 17.21 -12.12
CA LEU A 404 5.99 17.06 -12.86
C LEU A 404 5.88 18.10 -13.99
N ALA A 405 6.29 19.35 -13.75
CA ALA A 405 6.32 20.41 -14.77
C ALA A 405 7.25 20.10 -15.96
N LYS A 406 8.29 19.28 -15.76
CA LYS A 406 9.28 18.87 -16.78
C LYS A 406 8.92 17.61 -17.54
N THR A 407 7.91 16.86 -17.08
CA THR A 407 7.45 15.64 -17.77
C THR A 407 7.01 15.92 -19.21
N ASP A 408 7.10 14.93 -20.09
CA ASP A 408 6.51 15.00 -21.44
C ASP A 408 5.09 14.39 -21.42
N PRO A 409 4.02 15.18 -21.68
CA PRO A 409 2.66 14.65 -21.79
C PRO A 409 2.51 13.53 -22.83
N ASN A 410 3.39 13.49 -23.85
CA ASN A 410 3.32 12.44 -24.87
C ASN A 410 3.63 11.06 -24.32
N SER A 411 4.47 10.94 -23.29
CA SER A 411 4.72 9.66 -22.63
C SER A 411 3.44 9.09 -22.02
N PHE A 412 2.62 9.95 -21.43
CA PHE A 412 1.33 9.58 -20.83
C PHE A 412 0.22 9.35 -21.87
N LEU A 413 0.36 9.87 -23.09
CA LEU A 413 -0.59 9.65 -24.19
C LEU A 413 -0.16 8.51 -25.12
N TYR A 414 1.06 7.99 -24.96
CA TYR A 414 1.66 7.03 -25.88
C TYR A 414 0.75 5.81 -26.09
N MET A 415 0.33 5.17 -25.00
CA MET A 415 -0.47 3.94 -25.08
C MET A 415 -1.88 4.16 -25.61
N PHE A 416 -2.44 5.36 -25.45
CA PHE A 416 -3.72 5.74 -26.06
C PHE A 416 -3.58 5.88 -27.58
N ARG A 417 -2.50 6.50 -28.06
CA ARG A 417 -2.24 6.58 -29.52
C ARG A 417 -1.96 5.21 -30.12
N ASP A 418 -1.15 4.38 -29.43
CA ASP A 418 -0.81 3.02 -29.82
C ASP A 418 -2.06 2.17 -30.06
N VAL A 419 -2.98 2.14 -29.09
CA VAL A 419 -4.20 1.33 -29.22
C VAL A 419 -5.16 1.87 -30.27
N PHE A 420 -5.24 3.18 -30.47
CA PHE A 420 -6.05 3.77 -31.54
C PHE A 420 -5.33 3.79 -32.91
N GLY A 421 -4.20 3.08 -33.05
CA GLY A 421 -3.45 2.99 -34.30
C GLY A 421 -2.91 4.33 -34.82
N GLN A 422 -2.76 5.31 -33.94
CA GLN A 422 -2.27 6.65 -34.28
C GLN A 422 -0.74 6.70 -34.21
N SER A 423 -0.13 7.50 -35.08
CA SER A 423 1.31 7.75 -35.03
C SER A 423 1.70 8.51 -33.77
N GLN A 424 2.86 8.17 -33.20
CA GLN A 424 3.44 8.89 -32.09
C GLN A 424 4.11 10.18 -32.59
N PRO A 425 4.05 11.29 -31.82
CA PRO A 425 4.90 12.45 -32.07
C PRO A 425 6.39 12.06 -32.07
N ALA A 426 7.21 12.85 -32.77
CA ALA A 426 8.66 12.66 -32.75
C ALA A 426 9.19 12.69 -31.31
N ASP A 427 10.13 11.81 -31.00
CA ASP A 427 10.80 11.68 -29.69
C ASP A 427 9.93 11.24 -28.50
N ALA A 428 8.63 10.98 -28.69
CA ALA A 428 7.76 10.45 -27.65
C ALA A 428 8.25 9.07 -27.17
N LYS A 429 8.41 8.90 -25.85
CA LYS A 429 8.86 7.65 -25.23
C LYS A 429 7.75 7.03 -24.41
N PRO A 430 7.51 5.72 -24.50
CA PRO A 430 6.53 5.07 -23.64
C PRO A 430 7.00 5.09 -22.19
N LEU A 431 6.04 5.11 -21.26
CA LEU A 431 6.32 4.87 -19.84
C LEU A 431 6.76 3.42 -19.62
N GLY A 432 7.58 3.20 -18.59
CA GLY A 432 8.03 1.88 -18.16
C GLY A 432 7.16 1.26 -17.05
N VAL A 433 7.67 0.17 -16.46
CA VAL A 433 7.05 -0.52 -15.32
C VAL A 433 5.64 -1.02 -15.68
N TRP A 434 4.59 -0.63 -14.95
CA TRP A 434 3.23 -1.17 -15.14
C TRP A 434 2.44 -0.45 -16.26
N ASP A 435 3.02 0.60 -16.83
CA ASP A 435 2.49 1.32 -18.00
C ASP A 435 3.22 0.96 -19.31
N SER A 436 4.08 -0.07 -19.28
CA SER A 436 4.73 -0.58 -20.49
C SER A 436 3.73 -1.10 -21.51
N GLN A 437 4.18 -1.19 -22.76
CA GLN A 437 3.32 -1.55 -23.90
C GLN A 437 2.62 -2.91 -23.74
N ASP A 438 3.27 -3.89 -23.14
CA ASP A 438 2.75 -5.26 -22.98
C ASP A 438 2.01 -5.49 -21.64
N THR A 439 2.02 -4.50 -20.74
CA THR A 439 1.39 -4.62 -19.43
C THR A 439 -0.10 -4.32 -19.49
N LYS A 440 -0.89 -5.14 -18.79
CA LYS A 440 -2.35 -5.10 -18.78
C LYS A 440 -2.95 -3.96 -17.95
N LEU A 441 -2.14 -3.27 -17.15
CA LEU A 441 -2.55 -2.11 -16.34
C LEU A 441 -2.28 -0.76 -17.03
N ARG A 442 -1.66 -0.76 -18.22
CA ARG A 442 -1.27 0.48 -18.92
C ARG A 442 -2.42 1.48 -19.08
N GLY A 443 -2.12 2.76 -18.92
CA GLY A 443 -3.06 3.88 -18.87
C GLY A 443 -3.38 4.36 -17.45
N HIS A 444 -3.00 3.61 -16.43
CA HIS A 444 -3.30 4.00 -15.05
C HIS A 444 -2.47 5.21 -14.61
N ALA A 445 -1.19 5.30 -15.02
CA ALA A 445 -0.37 6.48 -14.74
C ALA A 445 -0.95 7.73 -15.40
N THR A 446 -1.50 7.61 -16.62
CA THR A 446 -2.14 8.73 -17.31
C THR A 446 -3.29 9.31 -16.49
N GLY A 447 -4.12 8.45 -15.88
CA GLY A 447 -5.20 8.90 -15.00
C GLY A 447 -4.68 9.66 -13.77
N HIS A 448 -3.70 9.09 -13.06
CA HIS A 448 -3.07 9.78 -11.93
C HIS A 448 -2.40 11.10 -12.36
N TYR A 449 -1.79 11.13 -13.54
CA TYR A 449 -1.15 12.32 -14.10
C TYR A 449 -2.15 13.43 -14.35
N LEU A 450 -3.34 13.13 -14.91
CA LEU A 450 -4.42 14.10 -15.11
C LEU A 450 -4.86 14.74 -13.78
N THR A 451 -5.06 13.94 -12.73
CA THR A 451 -5.35 14.45 -11.39
C THR A 451 -4.20 15.31 -10.85
N ALA A 452 -2.96 14.84 -10.96
CA ALA A 452 -1.79 15.55 -10.42
C ALA A 452 -1.54 16.90 -11.12
N ILE A 453 -1.74 17.01 -12.44
CA ILE A 453 -1.62 18.30 -13.15
C ILE A 453 -2.79 19.23 -12.85
N ALA A 454 -4.00 18.71 -12.59
CA ALA A 454 -5.13 19.51 -12.13
C ALA A 454 -4.88 20.08 -10.73
N GLN A 455 -4.37 19.25 -9.81
CA GLN A 455 -3.95 19.67 -8.48
C GLN A 455 -2.77 20.64 -8.54
N GLY A 456 -1.78 20.39 -9.41
CA GLY A 456 -0.65 21.28 -9.66
C GLY A 456 -1.10 22.65 -10.17
N TYR A 457 -2.02 22.72 -11.13
CA TYR A 457 -2.62 23.98 -11.58
C TYR A 457 -3.31 24.75 -10.44
N ALA A 458 -4.08 24.04 -9.60
CA ALA A 458 -4.82 24.64 -8.51
C ALA A 458 -3.93 25.10 -7.35
N SER A 459 -2.86 24.36 -7.03
CA SER A 459 -1.99 24.63 -5.89
C SER A 459 -0.86 25.62 -6.16
N THR A 460 -0.47 25.80 -7.44
CA THR A 460 0.64 26.70 -7.82
C THR A 460 0.20 28.12 -8.18
N GLY A 461 -0.94 28.59 -7.66
CA GLY A 461 -1.40 29.96 -7.90
C GLY A 461 -0.40 31.07 -7.48
N TYR A 462 0.57 30.73 -6.63
CA TYR A 462 1.68 31.62 -6.23
C TYR A 462 2.78 31.75 -7.29
N ASP A 463 2.87 30.82 -8.25
CA ASP A 463 3.83 30.82 -9.35
C ASP A 463 3.08 30.70 -10.68
N LYS A 464 2.94 31.85 -11.36
CA LYS A 464 2.16 31.91 -12.60
C LYS A 464 2.80 31.09 -13.74
N ILE A 465 4.12 30.92 -13.76
CA ILE A 465 4.82 30.16 -14.80
C ILE A 465 4.51 28.67 -14.64
N LEU A 466 4.58 28.15 -13.40
CA LEU A 466 4.18 26.77 -13.11
C LEU A 466 2.69 26.55 -13.38
N GLN A 467 1.84 27.47 -12.94
CA GLN A 467 0.40 27.36 -13.18
C GLN A 467 0.08 27.31 -14.69
N ASP A 468 0.68 28.18 -15.50
CA ASP A 468 0.46 28.20 -16.95
C ASP A 468 1.04 26.96 -17.65
N ASN A 469 2.15 26.41 -17.13
CA ASN A 469 2.68 25.12 -17.59
C ASN A 469 1.67 23.98 -17.38
N PHE A 470 1.09 23.86 -16.18
CA PHE A 470 0.09 22.83 -15.90
C PHE A 470 -1.21 23.04 -16.68
N ALA A 471 -1.65 24.29 -16.88
CA ALA A 471 -2.79 24.60 -17.74
C ALA A 471 -2.57 24.09 -19.18
N ALA A 472 -1.40 24.38 -19.77
CA ALA A 472 -1.06 23.92 -21.11
C ALA A 472 -1.01 22.38 -21.22
N LYS A 473 -0.48 21.70 -20.17
CA LYS A 473 -0.48 20.23 -20.10
C LYS A 473 -1.90 19.67 -20.03
N MET A 474 -2.78 20.23 -19.19
CA MET A 474 -4.18 19.81 -19.10
C MET A 474 -4.88 19.93 -20.45
N ASP A 475 -4.75 21.08 -21.12
CA ASP A 475 -5.36 21.31 -22.43
C ASP A 475 -4.84 20.32 -23.48
N TYR A 476 -3.53 20.08 -23.52
CA TYR A 476 -2.94 19.13 -24.47
C TYR A 476 -3.42 17.69 -24.25
N MET A 477 -3.43 17.24 -22.99
CA MET A 477 -3.91 15.91 -22.60
C MET A 477 -5.38 15.73 -22.96
N VAL A 478 -6.23 16.67 -22.53
CA VAL A 478 -7.68 16.61 -22.76
C VAL A 478 -8.03 16.68 -24.23
N ASN A 479 -7.39 17.56 -25.01
CA ASN A 479 -7.66 17.65 -26.45
C ASN A 479 -7.31 16.34 -27.17
N THR A 480 -6.15 15.74 -26.85
CA THR A 480 -5.76 14.46 -27.46
C THR A 480 -6.73 13.34 -27.07
N LEU A 481 -7.06 13.20 -25.78
CA LEU A 481 -8.00 12.17 -25.32
C LEU A 481 -9.40 12.38 -25.92
N TYR A 482 -9.85 13.62 -26.03
CA TYR A 482 -11.12 13.96 -26.66
C TYR A 482 -11.14 13.54 -28.13
N GLU A 483 -10.11 13.87 -28.90
CA GLU A 483 -9.99 13.48 -30.31
C GLU A 483 -10.03 11.95 -30.49
N LEU A 484 -9.28 11.21 -29.68
CA LEU A 484 -9.29 9.74 -29.70
C LEU A 484 -10.65 9.17 -29.32
N ALA A 485 -11.28 9.68 -28.25
CA ALA A 485 -12.60 9.24 -27.82
C ALA A 485 -13.67 9.48 -28.90
N GLN A 486 -13.51 10.52 -29.74
CA GLN A 486 -14.42 10.77 -30.86
C GLN A 486 -14.33 9.74 -31.99
N LEU A 487 -13.26 8.94 -32.06
CA LEU A 487 -13.11 7.90 -33.08
C LEU A 487 -13.88 6.61 -32.74
N SER A 488 -14.05 6.33 -31.44
CA SER A 488 -14.61 5.05 -31.02
C SER A 488 -16.06 4.85 -31.45
N GLY A 489 -16.35 3.67 -32.00
CA GLY A 489 -17.68 3.30 -32.48
C GLY A 489 -18.16 4.04 -33.73
N LYS A 490 -17.29 4.80 -34.40
CA LYS A 490 -17.60 5.55 -35.64
C LYS A 490 -16.78 5.02 -36.82
N PRO A 491 -17.34 5.02 -38.04
CA PRO A 491 -16.64 4.47 -39.20
C PRO A 491 -15.45 5.36 -39.60
N ILE A 492 -14.37 4.73 -40.10
CA ILE A 492 -13.14 5.43 -40.55
C ILE A 492 -13.45 6.40 -41.71
N SER A 493 -14.36 6.00 -42.60
CA SER A 493 -14.83 6.78 -43.74
C SER A 493 -16.35 6.88 -43.73
N ALA A 494 -16.88 7.96 -44.30
CA ALA A 494 -18.33 8.16 -44.38
C ALA A 494 -19.01 6.97 -45.10
N GLY A 495 -20.00 6.36 -44.45
CA GLY A 495 -20.72 5.18 -44.95
C GLY A 495 -20.02 3.83 -44.68
N GLY A 496 -18.86 3.81 -44.03
CA GLY A 496 -18.21 2.57 -43.59
C GLY A 496 -18.98 1.83 -42.48
N GLN A 497 -18.66 0.56 -42.28
CA GLN A 497 -19.19 -0.23 -41.16
C GLN A 497 -18.50 0.12 -39.85
N SER A 498 -19.27 0.14 -38.76
CA SER A 498 -18.79 0.37 -37.40
C SER A 498 -19.76 -0.26 -36.40
N VAL A 499 -19.30 -0.46 -35.16
CA VAL A 499 -20.16 -0.88 -34.04
C VAL A 499 -20.19 0.25 -33.03
N SER A 500 -21.29 1.00 -33.02
CA SER A 500 -21.52 2.13 -32.10
C SER A 500 -22.03 1.70 -30.73
N ASP A 501 -22.63 0.51 -30.62
CA ASP A 501 -23.20 -0.02 -29.38
C ASP A 501 -22.09 -0.62 -28.48
N PRO A 502 -21.84 -0.06 -27.28
CA PRO A 502 -20.88 -0.60 -26.32
C PRO A 502 -21.08 -2.07 -25.96
N THR A 503 -22.29 -2.62 -26.09
CA THR A 503 -22.61 -4.01 -25.73
C THR A 503 -22.32 -5.01 -26.85
N ALA A 504 -22.15 -4.53 -28.09
CA ALA A 504 -22.01 -5.35 -29.28
C ALA A 504 -20.58 -5.43 -29.84
N VAL A 505 -19.58 -5.01 -29.06
CA VAL A 505 -18.16 -5.07 -29.44
C VAL A 505 -17.81 -6.47 -29.96
N PRO A 506 -17.25 -6.62 -31.17
CA PRO A 506 -16.93 -7.92 -31.74
C PRO A 506 -15.56 -8.42 -31.24
N ILE A 507 -15.34 -9.74 -31.39
CA ILE A 507 -14.00 -10.33 -31.27
C ILE A 507 -13.05 -9.67 -32.29
N GLY A 508 -11.80 -9.45 -31.89
CA GLY A 508 -10.81 -8.77 -32.72
C GLY A 508 -10.54 -9.46 -34.06
N PRO A 509 -10.22 -8.71 -35.12
CA PRO A 509 -9.86 -9.28 -36.42
C PRO A 509 -8.76 -10.35 -36.28
N GLY A 510 -8.96 -11.52 -36.89
CA GLY A 510 -8.00 -12.63 -36.85
C GLY A 510 -7.95 -13.41 -35.53
N LYS A 511 -8.79 -13.07 -34.54
CA LYS A 511 -8.86 -13.78 -33.25
C LYS A 511 -10.07 -14.71 -33.20
N THR A 512 -9.96 -15.78 -32.42
CA THR A 512 -11.04 -16.75 -32.18
C THR A 512 -11.84 -16.44 -30.91
N ASP A 513 -11.29 -15.65 -30.00
CA ASP A 513 -11.91 -15.20 -28.75
C ASP A 513 -11.32 -13.85 -28.33
N TYR A 514 -11.89 -13.22 -27.30
CA TYR A 514 -11.30 -12.05 -26.65
C TYR A 514 -10.01 -12.47 -25.93
N ASP A 515 -8.96 -11.66 -26.07
CA ASP A 515 -7.72 -11.86 -25.36
C ASP A 515 -7.08 -10.52 -24.98
N SER A 516 -6.22 -10.57 -23.97
CA SER A 516 -5.49 -9.44 -23.41
C SER A 516 -4.03 -9.41 -23.90
N ASN A 517 -3.76 -9.94 -25.10
CA ASN A 517 -2.42 -9.87 -25.68
C ASN A 517 -2.19 -8.47 -26.29
N LEU A 518 -1.42 -7.66 -25.57
CA LEU A 518 -1.12 -6.26 -25.90
C LEU A 518 0.21 -6.07 -26.65
N SER A 519 0.89 -7.16 -27.05
CA SER A 519 2.12 -7.04 -27.84
C SER A 519 1.86 -6.34 -29.18
N ALA A 520 2.84 -5.58 -29.67
CA ALA A 520 2.75 -4.82 -30.91
C ALA A 520 2.21 -5.63 -32.11
N ASP A 521 2.59 -6.91 -32.22
CA ASP A 521 2.15 -7.78 -33.33
C ASP A 521 0.73 -8.37 -33.16
N SER A 522 0.07 -8.14 -32.03
CA SER A 522 -1.22 -8.79 -31.68
C SER A 522 -2.29 -7.85 -31.16
N ILE A 523 -1.93 -6.62 -30.81
CA ILE A 523 -2.88 -5.61 -30.39
C ILE A 523 -3.86 -5.27 -31.53
N ARG A 524 -5.15 -5.21 -31.22
CA ARG A 524 -6.18 -4.79 -32.18
C ARG A 524 -6.32 -3.26 -32.15
N THR A 525 -6.50 -2.66 -33.32
CA THR A 525 -6.64 -1.20 -33.51
C THR A 525 -7.94 -0.82 -34.24
N ASP A 526 -8.94 -1.73 -34.23
CA ASP A 526 -10.23 -1.55 -34.89
C ASP A 526 -11.22 -0.72 -34.05
N TYR A 527 -10.79 0.46 -33.60
CA TYR A 527 -11.53 1.33 -32.66
C TYR A 527 -12.94 1.73 -33.12
N TRP A 528 -13.20 1.68 -34.42
CA TRP A 528 -14.54 1.89 -34.98
C TRP A 528 -15.56 0.83 -34.51
N ASN A 529 -15.11 -0.25 -33.87
CA ASN A 529 -15.96 -1.32 -33.36
C ASN A 529 -16.11 -1.37 -31.83
N TRP A 530 -15.55 -0.42 -31.08
CA TRP A 530 -15.50 -0.51 -29.60
C TRP A 530 -16.67 0.17 -28.88
N GLY A 531 -17.65 0.66 -29.62
CA GLY A 531 -18.78 1.41 -29.09
C GLY A 531 -18.45 2.89 -28.84
N VAL A 532 -19.47 3.74 -28.91
CA VAL A 532 -19.32 5.18 -28.67
C VAL A 532 -18.98 5.43 -27.20
N GLY A 533 -18.09 6.39 -26.94
CA GLY A 533 -17.68 6.80 -25.60
C GLY A 533 -16.52 5.99 -25.00
N TYR A 534 -16.08 4.92 -25.66
CA TYR A 534 -14.93 4.15 -25.20
C TYR A 534 -13.62 4.93 -25.38
N ILE A 535 -12.84 5.00 -24.31
CA ILE A 535 -11.42 5.35 -24.34
C ILE A 535 -10.69 4.70 -23.18
N SER A 536 -9.57 4.06 -23.50
CA SER A 536 -8.59 3.51 -22.56
C SER A 536 -7.27 3.35 -23.30
N ALA A 537 -6.20 3.01 -22.58
CA ALA A 537 -4.90 2.70 -23.16
C ALA A 537 -4.80 1.24 -23.68
N TYR A 538 -5.87 0.46 -23.66
CA TYR A 538 -5.94 -0.88 -24.26
C TYR A 538 -7.33 -1.13 -24.87
N PRO A 539 -7.50 -2.16 -25.74
CA PRO A 539 -8.81 -2.50 -26.33
C PRO A 539 -9.82 -2.97 -25.26
N PRO A 540 -11.13 -2.93 -25.55
CA PRO A 540 -12.18 -3.25 -24.57
C PRO A 540 -12.16 -4.70 -24.07
N ASP A 541 -11.40 -5.59 -24.72
CA ASP A 541 -11.33 -7.03 -24.47
C ASP A 541 -11.17 -7.38 -22.98
N GLN A 542 -10.34 -6.67 -22.21
CA GLN A 542 -10.16 -6.97 -20.77
C GLN A 542 -11.46 -6.81 -19.96
N PHE A 543 -12.29 -5.81 -20.28
CA PHE A 543 -13.58 -5.62 -19.62
C PHE A 543 -14.50 -6.80 -19.94
N ILE A 544 -14.59 -7.18 -21.22
CA ILE A 544 -15.42 -8.29 -21.70
C ILE A 544 -14.96 -9.63 -21.12
N MET A 545 -13.65 -9.84 -21.00
CA MET A 545 -13.06 -11.02 -20.38
C MET A 545 -13.38 -11.09 -18.89
N LEU A 546 -13.30 -9.96 -18.17
CA LEU A 546 -13.67 -9.90 -16.75
C LEU A 546 -15.15 -10.24 -16.55
N GLU A 547 -16.04 -9.68 -17.39
CA GLU A 547 -17.48 -10.00 -17.39
C GLU A 547 -17.75 -11.50 -17.62
N LYS A 548 -16.83 -12.19 -18.30
CA LYS A 548 -16.84 -13.65 -18.52
C LYS A 548 -16.06 -14.46 -17.46
N GLY A 549 -15.60 -13.82 -16.39
CA GLY A 549 -14.95 -14.47 -15.26
C GLY A 549 -13.43 -14.65 -15.36
N ALA A 550 -12.76 -13.91 -16.26
CA ALA A 550 -11.30 -13.92 -16.33
C ALA A 550 -10.65 -13.53 -14.99
N LYS A 551 -9.48 -14.13 -14.72
CA LYS A 551 -8.74 -13.96 -13.47
C LYS A 551 -7.49 -13.11 -13.66
N TYR A 552 -6.90 -12.69 -12.56
CA TYR A 552 -5.67 -11.92 -12.56
C TYR A 552 -4.48 -12.77 -13.01
N GLY A 553 -3.65 -12.21 -13.90
CA GLY A 553 -2.38 -12.80 -14.29
C GLY A 553 -1.81 -12.27 -15.61
N GLY A 554 -0.68 -12.85 -16.02
CA GLY A 554 0.10 -12.40 -17.17
C GLY A 554 -0.31 -13.02 -18.51
N GLN A 555 -1.11 -14.07 -18.52
CA GLN A 555 -1.49 -14.80 -19.72
C GLN A 555 -2.52 -14.05 -20.57
N LYS A 556 -2.62 -14.42 -21.85
CA LYS A 556 -3.56 -13.78 -22.81
C LYS A 556 -5.04 -13.97 -22.46
N ASN A 557 -5.39 -14.98 -21.65
CA ASN A 557 -6.74 -15.25 -21.19
C ASN A 557 -7.01 -14.71 -19.76
N GLN A 558 -6.08 -13.92 -19.23
CA GLN A 558 -6.16 -13.27 -17.92
C GLN A 558 -6.19 -11.74 -18.09
N VAL A 559 -6.55 -11.01 -17.05
CA VAL A 559 -6.69 -9.53 -17.08
C VAL A 559 -5.97 -8.90 -15.90
N TRP A 560 -5.79 -7.59 -15.92
CA TRP A 560 -5.29 -6.84 -14.77
C TRP A 560 -6.13 -5.57 -14.54
N ALA A 561 -7.00 -5.62 -13.52
CA ALA A 561 -7.76 -4.49 -12.97
C ALA A 561 -8.28 -3.47 -14.02
N PRO A 562 -9.10 -3.89 -15.00
CA PRO A 562 -9.50 -2.99 -16.09
C PRO A 562 -10.32 -1.79 -15.62
N TYR A 563 -11.21 -1.98 -14.65
CA TYR A 563 -12.01 -0.90 -14.06
C TYR A 563 -11.18 0.01 -13.13
N TYR A 564 -10.11 -0.47 -12.50
CA TYR A 564 -9.16 0.38 -11.76
C TYR A 564 -8.51 1.42 -12.67
N THR A 565 -8.07 0.98 -13.84
CA THR A 565 -7.43 1.86 -14.85
C THR A 565 -8.43 2.91 -15.31
N LEU A 566 -9.64 2.46 -15.65
CA LEU A 566 -10.71 3.35 -16.10
C LEU A 566 -11.09 4.38 -15.03
N HIS A 567 -11.12 3.97 -13.76
CA HIS A 567 -11.32 4.87 -12.63
C HIS A 567 -10.28 6.00 -12.61
N LYS A 568 -8.98 5.73 -12.77
CA LYS A 568 -7.96 6.79 -12.73
C LYS A 568 -8.17 7.81 -13.84
N ILE A 569 -8.44 7.34 -15.06
CA ILE A 569 -8.67 8.21 -16.21
C ILE A 569 -9.91 9.07 -15.97
N LEU A 570 -11.00 8.46 -15.50
CA LEU A 570 -12.26 9.14 -15.24
C LEU A 570 -12.12 10.17 -14.10
N ALA A 571 -11.45 9.81 -13.00
CA ALA A 571 -11.17 10.70 -11.88
C ALA A 571 -10.37 11.92 -12.35
N GLY A 572 -9.27 11.71 -13.07
CA GLY A 572 -8.43 12.80 -13.57
C GLY A 572 -9.14 13.73 -14.55
N LEU A 573 -10.03 13.21 -15.41
CA LEU A 573 -10.86 14.06 -16.28
C LEU A 573 -11.87 14.90 -15.49
N ILE A 574 -12.48 14.32 -14.45
CA ILE A 574 -13.39 15.04 -13.55
C ILE A 574 -12.61 16.12 -12.79
N ASP A 575 -11.44 15.81 -12.26
CA ASP A 575 -10.60 16.76 -11.52
C ASP A 575 -10.22 17.95 -12.41
N ILE A 576 -9.82 17.71 -13.67
CA ILE A 576 -9.55 18.79 -14.64
C ILE A 576 -10.79 19.65 -14.87
N TYR A 577 -11.96 19.04 -15.07
CA TYR A 577 -13.21 19.79 -15.23
C TYR A 577 -13.54 20.62 -13.99
N GLU A 578 -13.42 20.08 -12.79
CA GLU A 578 -13.75 20.78 -11.54
C GLU A 578 -12.82 21.97 -11.28
N VAL A 579 -11.53 21.90 -11.65
CA VAL A 579 -10.58 23.02 -11.44
C VAL A 579 -10.57 24.06 -12.57
N SER A 580 -10.94 23.68 -13.80
CA SER A 580 -10.79 24.54 -14.99
C SER A 580 -12.08 24.86 -15.75
N GLY A 581 -13.14 24.08 -15.56
CA GLY A 581 -14.36 24.15 -16.38
C GLY A 581 -14.18 23.59 -17.80
N ASN A 582 -13.15 22.77 -18.07
CA ASN A 582 -12.90 22.23 -19.40
C ASN A 582 -14.01 21.25 -19.85
N GLU A 583 -14.92 21.73 -20.69
CA GLU A 583 -16.07 20.97 -21.20
C GLU A 583 -15.69 19.73 -22.03
N LYS A 584 -14.52 19.72 -22.68
CA LYS A 584 -14.04 18.51 -23.38
C LYS A 584 -13.68 17.42 -22.38
N ALA A 585 -13.06 17.77 -21.26
CA ALA A 585 -12.76 16.80 -20.20
C ALA A 585 -14.06 16.16 -19.67
N LEU A 586 -15.08 16.98 -19.39
CA LEU A 586 -16.41 16.49 -18.99
C LEU A 586 -17.06 15.62 -20.09
N ALA A 587 -16.95 16.02 -21.36
CA ALA A 587 -17.51 15.24 -22.47
C ALA A 587 -16.88 13.85 -22.59
N VAL A 588 -15.56 13.73 -22.42
CA VAL A 588 -14.89 12.42 -22.39
C VAL A 588 -15.34 11.61 -21.17
N ALA A 589 -15.36 12.22 -19.99
CA ALA A 589 -15.81 11.56 -18.75
C ALA A 589 -17.25 11.03 -18.86
N VAL A 590 -18.17 11.84 -19.43
CA VAL A 590 -19.56 11.45 -19.72
C VAL A 590 -19.62 10.28 -20.70
N GLY A 591 -18.84 10.33 -21.79
CA GLY A 591 -18.77 9.24 -22.77
C GLY A 591 -18.31 7.93 -22.15
N MET A 592 -17.27 7.98 -21.30
CA MET A 592 -16.78 6.82 -20.55
C MET A 592 -17.85 6.28 -19.61
N GLY A 593 -18.51 7.16 -18.83
CA GLY A 593 -19.57 6.77 -17.90
C GLY A 593 -20.77 6.14 -18.60
N ASP A 594 -21.15 6.65 -19.79
CA ASP A 594 -22.22 6.10 -20.61
C ASP A 594 -21.84 4.73 -21.20
N TRP A 595 -20.59 4.55 -21.64
CA TRP A 595 -20.08 3.26 -22.11
C TRP A 595 -20.11 2.20 -21.00
N VAL A 596 -19.65 2.55 -19.79
CA VAL A 596 -19.68 1.67 -18.60
C VAL A 596 -21.12 1.31 -18.24
N HIS A 597 -22.02 2.32 -18.20
CA HIS A 597 -23.43 2.10 -17.91
C HIS A 597 -24.05 1.11 -18.89
N ALA A 598 -23.81 1.29 -20.19
CA ALA A 598 -24.38 0.45 -21.24
C ALA A 598 -23.99 -1.03 -21.05
N ARG A 599 -22.73 -1.31 -20.71
CA ARG A 599 -22.23 -2.68 -20.51
C ARG A 599 -22.68 -3.28 -19.19
N LEU A 600 -22.34 -2.65 -18.07
CA LEU A 600 -22.59 -3.23 -16.74
C LEU A 600 -24.09 -3.42 -16.45
N SER A 601 -24.96 -2.59 -17.03
CA SER A 601 -26.41 -2.74 -16.86
C SER A 601 -27.00 -3.99 -17.53
N GLN A 602 -26.24 -4.69 -18.39
CA GLN A 602 -26.66 -5.96 -18.99
C GLN A 602 -26.28 -7.18 -18.14
N LEU A 603 -25.43 -7.01 -17.12
CA LEU A 603 -24.90 -8.13 -16.36
C LEU A 603 -25.87 -8.58 -15.27
N PRO A 604 -26.05 -9.90 -15.07
CA PRO A 604 -26.75 -10.42 -13.91
C PRO A 604 -26.09 -9.97 -12.59
N LYS A 605 -26.90 -9.82 -11.53
CA LYS A 605 -26.40 -9.42 -10.21
C LYS A 605 -25.34 -10.39 -9.69
N GLU A 606 -25.52 -11.69 -9.91
CA GLU A 606 -24.59 -12.74 -9.50
C GLU A 606 -23.24 -12.61 -10.21
N THR A 607 -23.23 -12.17 -11.47
CA THR A 607 -22.00 -11.88 -12.21
C THR A 607 -21.29 -10.68 -11.61
N LEU A 608 -22.00 -9.59 -11.30
CA LEU A 608 -21.43 -8.40 -10.65
C LEU A 608 -20.79 -8.76 -9.29
N ILE A 609 -21.49 -9.54 -8.47
CA ILE A 609 -20.95 -10.04 -7.20
C ILE A 609 -19.68 -10.87 -7.43
N ALA A 610 -19.67 -11.77 -8.40
CA ALA A 610 -18.50 -12.62 -8.68
C ALA A 610 -17.28 -11.82 -9.17
N ILE A 611 -17.48 -10.79 -10.00
CA ILE A 611 -16.37 -9.98 -10.51
C ILE A 611 -15.77 -9.11 -9.41
N TRP A 612 -16.56 -8.44 -8.57
CA TRP A 612 -16.04 -7.51 -7.54
C TRP A 612 -15.34 -8.21 -6.38
N ASN A 613 -15.68 -9.47 -6.14
CA ASN A 613 -14.97 -10.34 -5.19
C ASN A 613 -13.72 -11.01 -5.77
N THR A 614 -13.46 -10.87 -7.07
CA THR A 614 -12.27 -11.46 -7.68
C THR A 614 -11.04 -10.62 -7.37
N TYR A 615 -9.99 -11.28 -6.87
CA TYR A 615 -8.70 -10.68 -6.56
C TYR A 615 -8.07 -10.00 -7.77
N ILE A 616 -7.72 -8.70 -7.61
CA ILE A 616 -7.09 -7.79 -8.57
C ILE A 616 -7.78 -7.65 -9.94
N ALA A 617 -8.15 -8.72 -10.63
CA ALA A 617 -8.94 -8.66 -11.85
C ALA A 617 -10.28 -7.94 -11.63
N GLY A 618 -10.89 -8.13 -10.46
CA GLY A 618 -12.11 -7.44 -10.03
C GLY A 618 -11.89 -6.05 -9.44
N GLU A 619 -10.65 -5.58 -9.35
CA GLU A 619 -10.36 -4.27 -8.78
C GLU A 619 -10.88 -3.16 -9.68
N PHE A 620 -11.75 -2.32 -9.11
CA PHE A 620 -12.35 -1.17 -9.79
C PHE A 620 -11.91 0.16 -9.18
N GLY A 621 -11.03 0.16 -8.18
CA GLY A 621 -10.68 1.36 -7.42
C GLY A 621 -11.92 2.10 -6.90
N GLY A 622 -12.06 3.39 -7.21
CA GLY A 622 -13.19 4.24 -6.85
C GLY A 622 -14.15 4.49 -8.03
N MET A 623 -14.46 3.48 -8.85
CA MET A 623 -15.49 3.66 -9.90
C MET A 623 -16.85 4.07 -9.33
N ASN A 624 -17.24 3.56 -8.17
CA ASN A 624 -18.44 4.03 -7.48
C ASN A 624 -18.36 5.53 -7.10
N GLU A 625 -17.17 5.99 -6.66
CA GLU A 625 -16.91 7.40 -6.38
C GLU A 625 -17.07 8.29 -7.62
N THR A 626 -16.40 7.94 -8.72
CA THR A 626 -16.40 8.77 -9.95
C THR A 626 -17.77 8.79 -10.63
N MET A 627 -18.50 7.68 -10.62
CA MET A 627 -19.88 7.63 -11.13
C MET A 627 -20.82 8.47 -10.26
N ALA A 628 -20.64 8.49 -8.93
CA ALA A 628 -21.37 9.39 -8.03
C ALA A 628 -21.03 10.87 -8.29
N HIS A 629 -19.76 11.20 -8.56
CA HIS A 629 -19.36 12.55 -8.99
C HIS A 629 -20.00 12.95 -10.32
N LEU A 630 -20.05 12.06 -11.32
CA LEU A 630 -20.76 12.33 -12.58
C LEU A 630 -22.25 12.59 -12.34
N TYR A 631 -22.90 11.84 -11.45
CA TYR A 631 -24.27 12.14 -11.04
C TYR A 631 -24.37 13.53 -10.38
N ARG A 632 -23.44 13.87 -9.47
CA ARG A 632 -23.40 15.19 -8.82
C ARG A 632 -23.30 16.33 -9.84
N ILE A 633 -22.45 16.19 -10.86
CA ILE A 633 -22.19 17.19 -11.89
C ILE A 633 -23.36 17.30 -12.88
N THR A 634 -23.82 16.17 -13.43
CA THR A 634 -24.75 16.14 -14.58
C THR A 634 -26.22 16.00 -14.19
N LYS A 635 -26.50 15.54 -12.96
CA LYS A 635 -27.84 15.19 -12.47
C LYS A 635 -28.57 14.10 -13.27
N LYS A 636 -27.86 13.27 -14.04
CA LYS A 636 -28.48 12.14 -14.76
C LYS A 636 -28.54 10.88 -13.89
N ASP A 637 -29.75 10.41 -13.61
CA ASP A 637 -30.02 9.29 -12.68
C ASP A 637 -29.26 7.99 -13.00
N HIS A 638 -28.98 7.73 -14.27
CA HIS A 638 -28.29 6.49 -14.65
C HIS A 638 -26.86 6.42 -14.11
N TYR A 639 -26.18 7.54 -13.84
CA TYR A 639 -24.86 7.51 -13.23
C TYR A 639 -24.89 7.06 -11.77
N LEU A 640 -25.90 7.46 -10.99
CA LEU A 640 -26.09 6.93 -9.64
C LEU A 640 -26.39 5.44 -9.69
N LYS A 641 -27.26 5.00 -10.61
CA LYS A 641 -27.52 3.55 -10.82
C LYS A 641 -26.25 2.80 -11.18
N THR A 642 -25.42 3.33 -12.08
CA THR A 642 -24.15 2.70 -12.44
C THR A 642 -23.19 2.64 -11.27
N ALA A 643 -23.13 3.68 -10.43
CA ALA A 643 -22.33 3.67 -9.22
C ALA A 643 -22.72 2.52 -8.28
N GLN A 644 -24.03 2.22 -8.16
CA GLN A 644 -24.55 1.07 -7.40
C GLN A 644 -24.22 -0.29 -8.03
N LEU A 645 -23.98 -0.36 -9.35
CA LEU A 645 -23.53 -1.60 -10.00
C LEU A 645 -22.11 -2.01 -9.56
N PHE A 646 -21.33 -1.08 -8.99
CA PHE A 646 -20.02 -1.31 -8.38
C PHE A 646 -20.09 -1.65 -6.88
N ASP A 647 -21.28 -1.82 -6.30
CA ASP A 647 -21.38 -2.21 -4.89
C ASP A 647 -20.74 -3.59 -4.69
N ASN A 648 -19.70 -3.63 -3.86
CA ASN A 648 -19.07 -4.88 -3.44
C ASN A 648 -19.94 -5.54 -2.36
N ILE A 649 -21.00 -6.23 -2.81
CA ILE A 649 -22.08 -6.74 -1.97
C ILE A 649 -21.55 -7.57 -0.79
N ASP A 650 -20.61 -8.50 -1.01
CA ASP A 650 -20.13 -9.38 0.06
C ASP A 650 -19.35 -8.60 1.13
N MET A 651 -18.52 -7.62 0.73
CA MET A 651 -17.79 -6.81 1.68
C MET A 651 -18.69 -5.78 2.37
N PHE A 652 -19.47 -5.01 1.62
CA PHE A 652 -20.30 -3.93 2.16
C PHE A 652 -21.48 -4.46 2.98
N PHE A 653 -22.16 -5.48 2.47
CA PHE A 653 -23.50 -5.88 2.92
C PHE A 653 -23.60 -7.37 3.29
N GLY A 654 -22.52 -8.13 3.10
CA GLY A 654 -22.42 -9.56 3.42
C GLY A 654 -23.17 -10.48 2.46
N ASP A 655 -24.28 -10.02 1.89
CA ASP A 655 -25.09 -10.74 0.92
C ASP A 655 -26.01 -9.80 0.14
N ALA A 656 -26.65 -10.34 -0.89
CA ALA A 656 -27.56 -9.63 -1.77
C ALA A 656 -28.85 -9.11 -1.10
N GLN A 657 -29.15 -9.52 0.14
CA GLN A 657 -30.27 -9.08 0.98
C GLN A 657 -29.85 -8.03 2.01
N HIS A 658 -28.55 -7.71 2.06
CA HIS A 658 -27.93 -6.76 2.98
C HIS A 658 -28.15 -7.13 4.46
N SER A 659 -28.07 -8.43 4.76
CA SER A 659 -28.33 -8.95 6.10
C SER A 659 -27.12 -8.89 7.04
N ASN A 660 -25.91 -8.66 6.51
CA ASN A 660 -24.63 -8.76 7.21
C ASN A 660 -23.64 -7.67 6.70
N GLY A 661 -22.33 -7.89 6.76
CA GLY A 661 -21.29 -7.03 6.20
C GLY A 661 -20.90 -5.81 7.05
N LEU A 662 -20.06 -4.95 6.46
CA LEU A 662 -19.60 -3.70 7.07
C LEU A 662 -20.75 -2.78 7.47
N ALA A 663 -21.84 -2.76 6.70
CA ALA A 663 -23.06 -2.00 7.03
C ALA A 663 -23.66 -2.42 8.40
N LYS A 664 -23.38 -3.64 8.86
CA LYS A 664 -23.80 -4.22 10.16
C LYS A 664 -22.66 -4.32 11.17
N ASN A 665 -21.55 -3.59 10.93
CA ASN A 665 -20.34 -3.57 11.75
C ASN A 665 -19.64 -4.95 11.85
N VAL A 666 -19.86 -5.82 10.85
CA VAL A 666 -19.15 -7.10 10.71
C VAL A 666 -17.89 -6.87 9.90
N ASP A 667 -16.79 -7.45 10.35
CA ASP A 667 -15.48 -7.30 9.73
C ASP A 667 -15.28 -8.31 8.58
N THR A 668 -15.68 -7.90 7.38
CA THR A 668 -15.67 -8.71 6.16
C THR A 668 -14.47 -8.44 5.25
N PHE A 669 -13.50 -7.62 5.68
CA PHE A 669 -12.31 -7.28 4.88
C PHE A 669 -11.01 -7.98 5.32
N ARG A 670 -11.14 -8.96 6.23
CA ARG A 670 -10.05 -9.84 6.70
C ARG A 670 -9.31 -10.50 5.54
N GLY A 671 -7.99 -10.35 5.52
CA GLY A 671 -7.15 -10.98 4.49
C GLY A 671 -7.34 -10.43 3.06
N LEU A 672 -8.11 -9.36 2.89
CA LEU A 672 -8.31 -8.74 1.57
C LEU A 672 -7.20 -7.74 1.26
N HIS A 673 -6.86 -7.60 -0.03
CA HIS A 673 -5.95 -6.56 -0.52
C HIS A 673 -6.43 -5.18 -0.11
N ALA A 674 -5.59 -4.45 0.63
CA ALA A 674 -5.99 -3.19 1.25
C ALA A 674 -6.37 -2.15 0.20
N ASN A 675 -5.45 -1.84 -0.72
CA ASN A 675 -5.68 -0.78 -1.70
C ASN A 675 -6.71 -1.12 -2.79
N GLN A 676 -7.01 -2.40 -3.06
CA GLN A 676 -8.16 -2.78 -3.90
C GLN A 676 -9.49 -2.32 -3.28
N HIS A 677 -9.60 -2.37 -1.94
CA HIS A 677 -10.88 -2.20 -1.23
C HIS A 677 -11.07 -0.82 -0.60
N ILE A 678 -10.01 -0.15 -0.09
CA ILE A 678 -10.15 1.18 0.54
C ILE A 678 -10.78 2.23 -0.41
N PRO A 679 -10.41 2.35 -1.69
CA PRO A 679 -11.08 3.26 -2.62
C PRO A 679 -12.57 2.98 -2.81
N GLN A 680 -12.99 1.72 -2.71
CA GLN A 680 -14.41 1.35 -2.78
C GLN A 680 -15.15 1.92 -1.56
N ILE A 681 -14.52 1.88 -0.39
CA ILE A 681 -15.03 2.49 0.85
C ILE A 681 -15.07 4.01 0.74
N VAL A 682 -14.06 4.65 0.16
CA VAL A 682 -14.10 6.09 -0.18
C VAL A 682 -15.31 6.39 -1.06
N GLY A 683 -15.58 5.56 -2.06
CA GLY A 683 -16.78 5.71 -2.88
C GLY A 683 -18.08 5.56 -2.11
N SER A 684 -18.14 4.71 -1.07
CA SER A 684 -19.36 4.56 -0.26
C SER A 684 -19.76 5.86 0.46
N ILE A 685 -18.82 6.63 1.03
CA ILE A 685 -19.18 7.90 1.67
C ILE A 685 -19.65 8.96 0.66
N VAL A 686 -19.12 8.94 -0.57
CA VAL A 686 -19.61 9.80 -1.66
C VAL A 686 -20.98 9.36 -2.16
N MET A 687 -21.23 8.05 -2.25
CA MET A 687 -22.55 7.49 -2.55
C MET A 687 -23.59 7.92 -1.51
N TYR A 688 -23.22 7.98 -0.24
CA TYR A 688 -24.09 8.49 0.81
C TYR A 688 -24.44 9.98 0.60
N ASP A 689 -23.47 10.83 0.26
CA ASP A 689 -23.71 12.26 0.00
C ASP A 689 -24.78 12.49 -1.09
N VAL A 690 -24.77 11.66 -2.13
CA VAL A 690 -25.67 11.85 -3.28
C VAL A 690 -26.98 11.07 -3.20
N SER A 691 -27.03 9.96 -2.43
CA SER A 691 -28.21 9.09 -2.31
C SER A 691 -29.00 9.25 -1.01
N ASN A 692 -28.35 9.74 0.06
CA ASN A 692 -28.84 9.75 1.43
C ASN A 692 -29.21 8.37 2.00
N LEU A 693 -28.65 7.27 1.46
CA LEU A 693 -28.85 5.91 1.97
C LEU A 693 -27.90 5.63 3.15
N PRO A 694 -28.39 5.50 4.40
CA PRO A 694 -27.52 5.43 5.59
C PRO A 694 -26.56 4.24 5.64
N GLU A 695 -26.87 3.15 4.92
CA GLU A 695 -26.02 1.96 4.85
C GLU A 695 -24.62 2.27 4.31
N TYR A 696 -24.51 3.16 3.31
CA TYR A 696 -23.22 3.55 2.76
C TYR A 696 -22.37 4.35 3.76
N TYR A 697 -23.00 5.22 4.58
CA TYR A 697 -22.30 5.88 5.69
C TYR A 697 -21.79 4.86 6.71
N LYS A 698 -22.61 3.86 7.06
CA LYS A 698 -22.23 2.80 8.00
C LYS A 698 -21.07 1.97 7.48
N VAL A 699 -21.05 1.64 6.19
CA VAL A 699 -19.92 0.95 5.55
C VAL A 699 -18.62 1.75 5.74
N ALA A 700 -18.63 3.03 5.38
CA ALA A 700 -17.47 3.91 5.52
C ALA A 700 -16.98 4.06 6.97
N ASP A 701 -17.89 4.37 7.89
CA ASP A 701 -17.55 4.62 9.28
C ASP A 701 -17.09 3.35 10.03
N ASN A 702 -17.78 2.23 9.82
CA ASN A 702 -17.39 0.96 10.45
C ASN A 702 -16.06 0.44 9.91
N PHE A 703 -15.82 0.58 8.60
CA PHE A 703 -14.53 0.23 8.01
C PHE A 703 -13.41 1.07 8.62
N TRP A 704 -13.55 2.41 8.62
CA TRP A 704 -12.53 3.31 9.16
C TRP A 704 -12.23 2.99 10.62
N HIS A 705 -13.26 2.80 11.43
CA HIS A 705 -13.11 2.48 12.85
C HIS A 705 -12.32 1.18 13.05
N LYS A 706 -12.65 0.11 12.33
CA LYS A 706 -11.94 -1.17 12.44
C LYS A 706 -10.51 -1.09 11.89
N ALA A 707 -10.32 -0.45 10.74
CA ALA A 707 -9.01 -0.30 10.12
C ALA A 707 -8.02 0.42 11.06
N VAL A 708 -8.43 1.55 11.65
CA VAL A 708 -7.60 2.34 12.57
C VAL A 708 -7.33 1.60 13.88
N ASN A 709 -8.28 0.84 14.41
CA ASN A 709 -8.14 0.22 15.72
C ASN A 709 -7.51 -1.18 15.68
N ASP A 710 -7.70 -1.94 14.60
CA ASP A 710 -7.39 -3.37 14.57
C ASP A 710 -6.33 -3.75 13.50
N TYR A 711 -5.98 -2.83 12.60
CA TYR A 711 -5.09 -3.09 11.46
C TYR A 711 -3.98 -2.06 11.26
N MET A 712 -3.96 -0.98 12.03
CA MET A 712 -3.08 0.16 11.82
C MET A 712 -1.73 0.00 12.54
N TYR A 713 -0.64 0.24 11.81
CA TYR A 713 0.70 0.42 12.37
C TYR A 713 0.90 1.86 12.88
N SER A 714 1.90 2.08 13.73
CA SER A 714 2.13 3.36 14.42
C SER A 714 2.35 4.56 13.48
N ILE A 715 2.81 4.32 12.25
CA ILE A 715 2.94 5.38 11.23
C ILE A 715 1.60 5.87 10.66
N GLY A 716 0.48 5.20 10.99
CA GLY A 716 -0.86 5.44 10.42
C GLY A 716 -1.20 4.58 9.20
N GLY A 717 -0.28 3.73 8.76
CA GLY A 717 -0.47 2.82 7.63
C GLY A 717 -1.17 1.52 8.00
N VAL A 718 -1.66 0.82 6.98
CA VAL A 718 -2.32 -0.49 7.06
C VAL A 718 -1.73 -1.43 6.00
N ALA A 719 -2.07 -2.71 6.09
CA ALA A 719 -1.49 -3.80 5.29
C ALA A 719 -0.03 -4.13 5.65
N GLY A 720 0.36 -5.38 5.42
CA GLY A 720 1.65 -5.92 5.84
C GLY A 720 1.55 -7.32 6.42
N ALA A 721 0.53 -8.08 6.02
CA ALA A 721 0.28 -9.41 6.53
C ALA A 721 1.39 -10.39 6.12
N ARG A 722 1.98 -11.06 7.11
CA ARG A 722 2.72 -12.31 6.89
C ARG A 722 1.80 -13.52 6.88
N ASN A 723 0.61 -13.38 7.48
CA ASN A 723 -0.45 -14.38 7.43
C ASN A 723 -1.83 -13.73 7.14
N PRO A 724 -2.39 -13.95 5.94
CA PRO A 724 -1.80 -14.70 4.82
C PRO A 724 -0.53 -14.02 4.29
N ALA A 725 0.34 -14.77 3.60
CA ALA A 725 1.63 -14.28 3.12
C ALA A 725 1.47 -13.32 1.93
N ASN A 726 1.05 -12.08 2.19
CA ASN A 726 0.97 -11.00 1.22
C ASN A 726 1.09 -9.62 1.93
N ALA A 727 2.13 -8.87 1.61
CA ALA A 727 2.38 -7.54 2.19
C ALA A 727 1.29 -6.50 1.85
N GLU A 728 0.50 -6.72 0.81
CA GLU A 728 -0.53 -5.78 0.32
C GLU A 728 -1.92 -6.00 0.96
N VAL A 729 -2.08 -7.03 1.81
CA VAL A 729 -3.37 -7.38 2.42
C VAL A 729 -3.42 -7.06 3.92
N PHE A 730 -4.65 -6.90 4.42
CA PHE A 730 -4.93 -6.89 5.86
C PHE A 730 -4.62 -8.25 6.49
N THR A 731 -4.29 -8.29 7.78
CA THR A 731 -4.19 -9.58 8.50
C THR A 731 -5.55 -10.30 8.46
N ALA A 732 -5.53 -11.63 8.41
CA ALA A 732 -6.79 -12.38 8.46
C ALA A 732 -7.46 -12.30 9.84
N GLU A 733 -6.65 -12.24 10.89
CA GLU A 733 -7.14 -12.03 12.25
C GLU A 733 -6.99 -10.55 12.63
N PRO A 734 -8.07 -9.84 12.98
CA PRO A 734 -7.98 -8.46 13.44
C PRO A 734 -7.23 -8.38 14.77
N ALA A 735 -6.63 -7.22 15.05
CA ALA A 735 -5.93 -6.92 16.29
C ALA A 735 -4.77 -7.89 16.60
N THR A 736 -4.07 -8.37 15.56
CA THR A 736 -2.95 -9.32 15.66
C THR A 736 -1.72 -8.92 14.84
N LEU A 737 -1.37 -7.62 14.82
CA LEU A 737 -0.25 -7.15 14.00
C LEU A 737 1.09 -7.78 14.40
N TYR A 738 1.33 -8.07 15.68
CA TYR A 738 2.53 -8.77 16.10
C TYR A 738 2.56 -10.21 15.60
N GLU A 739 1.45 -10.96 15.76
CA GLU A 739 1.36 -12.38 15.37
C GLU A 739 1.27 -12.59 13.84
N ASN A 740 0.57 -11.72 13.12
CA ASN A 740 0.21 -11.94 11.71
C ASN A 740 0.64 -10.82 10.75
N GLY A 741 1.16 -9.70 11.26
CA GLY A 741 1.72 -8.60 10.47
C GLY A 741 3.24 -8.67 10.29
N PHE A 742 3.87 -7.53 9.97
CA PHE A 742 5.33 -7.37 9.84
C PHE A 742 5.98 -8.31 8.81
N SER A 743 5.31 -8.53 7.66
CA SER A 743 5.81 -9.34 6.53
C SER A 743 7.18 -8.92 6.02
N ALA A 744 8.16 -9.81 5.87
CA ALA A 744 9.46 -9.43 5.31
C ALA A 744 9.38 -8.84 3.87
N GLY A 745 8.28 -9.09 3.14
CA GLY A 745 8.02 -8.51 1.81
C GLY A 745 7.62 -7.02 1.80
N GLY A 746 7.61 -6.37 2.97
CA GLY A 746 7.21 -4.98 3.16
C GLY A 746 5.91 -4.85 3.96
N GLN A 747 5.65 -3.64 4.45
CA GLN A 747 4.39 -3.28 5.09
C GLN A 747 3.94 -1.92 4.57
N ASN A 748 2.70 -1.56 4.88
CA ASN A 748 2.20 -0.19 4.69
C ASN A 748 2.42 0.31 3.26
N GLU A 749 1.67 -0.26 2.31
CA GLU A 749 1.62 0.31 0.96
C GLU A 749 1.19 1.79 1.03
N THR A 750 1.95 2.69 0.40
CA THR A 750 1.71 4.14 0.47
C THR A 750 0.30 4.51 -0.03
N CYS A 751 -0.20 3.85 -1.09
CA CYS A 751 -1.55 4.06 -1.61
C CYS A 751 -2.66 3.82 -0.57
N ALA A 752 -2.49 2.81 0.30
CA ALA A 752 -3.49 2.48 1.30
C ALA A 752 -3.67 3.65 2.27
N THR A 753 -2.56 4.29 2.67
CA THR A 753 -2.62 5.47 3.54
C THR A 753 -3.17 6.69 2.82
N TYR A 754 -2.79 6.92 1.56
CA TYR A 754 -3.40 7.95 0.73
C TYR A 754 -4.94 7.86 0.72
N ASN A 755 -5.48 6.67 0.45
CA ASN A 755 -6.91 6.46 0.40
C ASN A 755 -7.57 6.49 1.79
N MET A 756 -6.88 6.05 2.85
CA MET A 756 -7.36 6.22 4.22
C MET A 756 -7.44 7.69 4.64
N LEU A 757 -6.47 8.53 4.26
CA LEU A 757 -6.53 9.98 4.49
C LEU A 757 -7.72 10.60 3.74
N LYS A 758 -7.95 10.20 2.48
CA LYS A 758 -9.12 10.62 1.70
C LYS A 758 -10.44 10.22 2.37
N LEU A 759 -10.57 8.96 2.81
CA LEU A 759 -11.74 8.47 3.56
C LEU A 759 -11.97 9.28 4.85
N THR A 760 -10.88 9.54 5.58
CA THR A 760 -10.88 10.28 6.84
C THR A 760 -11.36 11.71 6.66
N SER A 761 -10.86 12.42 5.64
CA SER A 761 -11.34 13.76 5.28
C SER A 761 -12.83 13.74 4.98
N ASN A 762 -13.26 12.82 4.12
CA ASN A 762 -14.66 12.70 3.72
C ASN A 762 -15.59 12.45 4.90
N LEU A 763 -15.26 11.51 5.80
CA LEU A 763 -16.04 11.24 7.01
C LEU A 763 -16.13 12.48 7.91
N PHE A 764 -15.04 13.23 8.06
CA PHE A 764 -15.00 14.45 8.85
C PHE A 764 -15.91 15.56 8.30
N LEU A 765 -16.24 15.56 6.99
CA LEU A 765 -17.22 16.49 6.43
C LEU A 765 -18.64 16.28 6.97
N PHE A 766 -18.96 15.07 7.44
CA PHE A 766 -20.26 14.71 8.01
C PHE A 766 -20.25 14.78 9.53
N ASP A 767 -19.23 14.21 10.16
CA ASP A 767 -19.12 14.09 11.61
C ASP A 767 -17.75 14.55 12.11
N GLN A 768 -17.73 15.69 12.82
CA GLN A 768 -16.51 16.42 13.16
C GLN A 768 -15.82 15.85 14.40
N ARG A 769 -15.56 14.55 14.42
CA ARG A 769 -14.79 13.88 15.48
C ARG A 769 -13.29 14.18 15.31
N ALA A 770 -12.63 14.54 16.40
CA ALA A 770 -11.20 14.88 16.37
C ALA A 770 -10.31 13.68 16.04
N GLU A 771 -10.74 12.45 16.37
CA GLU A 771 -9.99 11.21 16.05
C GLU A 771 -9.72 11.05 14.55
N TYR A 772 -10.60 11.57 13.69
CA TYR A 772 -10.35 11.61 12.25
C TYR A 772 -9.12 12.46 11.94
N MET A 773 -9.04 13.68 12.49
CA MET A 773 -7.93 14.58 12.21
C MET A 773 -6.66 14.26 13.01
N ASP A 774 -6.78 13.52 14.12
CA ASP A 774 -5.62 12.89 14.78
C ASP A 774 -5.02 11.78 13.92
N TYR A 775 -5.85 10.92 13.32
CA TYR A 775 -5.39 9.94 12.33
C TYR A 775 -4.80 10.62 11.09
N TYR A 776 -5.45 11.68 10.60
CA TYR A 776 -4.95 12.42 9.43
C TYR A 776 -3.56 12.99 9.69
N GLU A 777 -3.35 13.65 10.83
CA GLU A 777 -2.03 14.14 11.26
C GLU A 777 -1.02 12.99 11.37
N ARG A 778 -1.41 11.85 11.96
CA ARG A 778 -0.53 10.68 12.11
C ARG A 778 -0.04 10.15 10.76
N GLY A 779 -0.96 9.81 9.86
CA GLY A 779 -0.64 9.25 8.55
C GLY A 779 0.09 10.24 7.64
N LEU A 780 -0.24 11.54 7.73
CA LEU A 780 0.42 12.58 6.96
C LEU A 780 1.89 12.75 7.35
N TYR A 781 2.18 13.00 8.63
CA TYR A 781 3.56 13.24 9.08
C TYR A 781 4.42 11.98 9.05
N ASN A 782 3.87 10.84 9.47
CA ASN A 782 4.68 9.66 9.76
C ASN A 782 4.71 8.63 8.64
N HIS A 783 3.81 8.74 7.65
CA HIS A 783 3.83 7.88 6.48
C HIS A 783 3.96 8.67 5.17
N ILE A 784 3.03 9.56 4.83
CA ILE A 784 3.06 10.28 3.54
C ILE A 784 4.33 11.12 3.39
N LEU A 785 4.67 11.97 4.37
CA LEU A 785 5.92 12.76 4.30
C LEU A 785 7.17 11.87 4.37
N ALA A 786 7.10 10.75 5.09
CA ALA A 786 8.19 9.79 5.19
C ALA A 786 8.40 8.93 3.93
N SER A 787 7.42 8.90 3.03
CA SER A 787 7.44 8.09 1.81
C SER A 787 8.24 8.73 0.66
N VAL A 788 8.72 9.96 0.82
CA VAL A 788 9.46 10.72 -0.20
C VAL A 788 10.97 10.69 0.07
N ALA A 789 11.77 10.52 -0.98
CA ALA A 789 13.23 10.52 -0.92
C ALA A 789 13.82 11.88 -0.47
N GLU A 790 15.08 11.85 -0.03
CA GLU A 790 15.77 13.03 0.48
C GLU A 790 15.92 14.13 -0.57
N ASP A 791 16.36 13.78 -1.78
CA ASP A 791 16.79 14.75 -2.79
C ASP A 791 16.00 14.71 -4.12
N SER A 792 14.98 13.86 -4.21
CA SER A 792 14.22 13.66 -5.45
C SER A 792 12.74 13.34 -5.16
N PRO A 793 11.84 13.38 -6.16
CA PRO A 793 10.45 12.96 -5.98
C PRO A 793 10.30 11.43 -5.98
N ALA A 794 11.40 10.66 -5.94
CA ALA A 794 11.31 9.22 -5.76
C ALA A 794 10.56 8.89 -4.46
N ASN A 795 9.75 7.84 -4.50
CA ASN A 795 8.86 7.51 -3.38
C ASN A 795 8.84 6.01 -3.08
N THR A 796 8.43 5.67 -1.86
CA THR A 796 8.27 4.30 -1.41
C THR A 796 7.01 3.66 -1.97
N TYR A 797 7.10 2.35 -2.27
CA TYR A 797 5.93 1.50 -2.44
C TYR A 797 5.45 0.99 -1.08
N HIS A 798 6.34 0.26 -0.38
CA HIS A 798 6.16 -0.18 1.00
C HIS A 798 7.06 0.64 1.93
N VAL A 799 6.57 0.92 3.13
CA VAL A 799 7.36 1.49 4.22
C VAL A 799 7.65 0.40 5.26
N PRO A 800 8.88 -0.16 5.27
CA PRO A 800 9.22 -1.26 6.15
C PRO A 800 9.37 -0.76 7.59
N LEU A 801 8.83 -1.54 8.54
CA LEU A 801 8.81 -1.22 9.98
C LEU A 801 9.48 -2.30 10.85
N ARG A 802 10.15 -3.26 10.22
CA ARG A 802 10.94 -4.28 10.93
C ARG A 802 12.24 -3.67 11.49
N PRO A 803 12.88 -4.32 12.48
CA PRO A 803 14.11 -3.80 13.08
C PRO A 803 15.24 -3.60 12.06
N GLY A 804 15.90 -2.45 12.09
CA GLY A 804 17.06 -2.17 11.21
C GLY A 804 16.73 -2.12 9.72
N SER A 805 15.47 -2.02 9.33
CA SER A 805 15.04 -1.92 7.92
C SER A 805 15.43 -0.59 7.28
N MET A 806 15.39 -0.53 5.95
CA MET A 806 15.68 0.67 5.16
C MET A 806 14.55 0.92 4.15
N LYS A 807 14.18 2.19 3.94
CA LYS A 807 13.18 2.57 2.94
C LYS A 807 13.78 2.51 1.54
N GLN A 808 13.01 1.97 0.59
CA GLN A 808 13.39 1.92 -0.83
C GLN A 808 12.60 2.97 -1.61
N PHE A 809 13.30 3.79 -2.39
CA PHE A 809 12.69 4.88 -3.16
C PHE A 809 12.88 4.66 -4.66
N GLY A 810 11.78 4.72 -5.42
CA GLY A 810 11.79 4.53 -6.88
C GLY A 810 11.15 5.67 -7.64
N ASN A 811 11.37 5.71 -8.96
CA ASN A 811 10.79 6.66 -9.91
C ASN A 811 11.18 8.15 -9.73
N PRO A 812 12.48 8.50 -9.59
CA PRO A 812 12.91 9.90 -9.43
C PRO A 812 12.58 10.80 -10.62
N ASP A 813 12.47 10.23 -11.82
CA ASP A 813 12.26 10.98 -13.08
C ASP A 813 10.82 10.92 -13.61
N MET A 814 9.91 10.25 -12.90
CA MET A 814 8.51 10.06 -13.32
C MET A 814 8.36 9.38 -14.70
N THR A 815 9.19 8.37 -14.99
CA THR A 815 9.27 7.68 -16.29
C THR A 815 8.66 6.28 -16.29
N GLY A 816 8.30 5.73 -15.12
CA GLY A 816 7.62 4.45 -14.99
C GLY A 816 6.83 4.38 -13.69
N PHE A 817 5.64 3.81 -13.72
CA PHE A 817 4.70 3.95 -12.60
C PHE A 817 4.26 2.59 -12.07
N THR A 818 4.25 2.52 -10.74
CA THR A 818 3.39 1.62 -9.95
C THR A 818 2.16 2.39 -9.46
N CYS A 819 1.22 1.73 -8.79
CA CYS A 819 0.11 2.42 -8.10
C CYS A 819 0.61 3.48 -7.11
N CYS A 820 1.63 3.17 -6.30
CA CYS A 820 2.17 4.10 -5.29
C CYS A 820 2.81 5.34 -5.90
N ASN A 821 3.48 5.20 -7.05
CA ASN A 821 3.99 6.36 -7.78
C ASN A 821 2.84 7.27 -8.25
N GLY A 822 1.73 6.68 -8.69
CA GLY A 822 0.51 7.40 -9.05
C GLY A 822 -0.08 8.17 -7.87
N THR A 823 -0.24 7.55 -6.70
CA THR A 823 -0.76 8.26 -5.51
C THR A 823 0.23 9.25 -4.91
N ALA A 824 1.54 9.05 -5.09
CA ALA A 824 2.56 9.96 -4.58
C ALA A 824 2.50 11.32 -5.30
N ILE A 825 2.34 11.33 -6.63
CA ILE A 825 2.16 12.58 -7.38
C ILE A 825 0.87 13.32 -6.98
N GLU A 826 -0.20 12.60 -6.63
CA GLU A 826 -1.43 13.23 -6.12
C GLU A 826 -1.31 13.71 -4.67
N SER A 827 -0.56 13.00 -3.83
CA SER A 827 -0.41 13.38 -2.41
C SER A 827 0.40 14.66 -2.30
N SER A 828 1.55 14.72 -2.96
CA SER A 828 2.52 15.80 -2.84
C SER A 828 2.07 17.11 -3.51
N THR A 829 1.09 17.05 -4.42
CA THR A 829 0.53 18.24 -5.09
C THR A 829 -0.63 18.90 -4.33
N LYS A 830 -1.08 18.31 -3.21
CA LYS A 830 -2.25 18.77 -2.45
C LYS A 830 -2.09 18.79 -0.92
N LEU A 831 -0.86 18.78 -0.40
CA LEU A 831 -0.59 18.61 1.04
C LEU A 831 -1.30 19.63 1.96
N GLN A 832 -1.76 20.76 1.43
CA GLN A 832 -2.51 21.79 2.16
C GLN A 832 -4.02 21.53 2.30
N ASN A 833 -4.58 20.54 1.59
CA ASN A 833 -6.03 20.41 1.36
C ASN A 833 -6.86 20.28 2.65
N SER A 834 -6.29 19.67 3.69
CA SER A 834 -6.99 19.36 4.93
C SER A 834 -6.58 20.25 6.11
N ILE A 835 -5.79 21.30 5.87
CA ILE A 835 -5.39 22.24 6.94
C ILE A 835 -6.61 22.94 7.52
N TYR A 836 -7.51 23.41 6.64
CA TYR A 836 -8.71 24.15 7.01
C TYR A 836 -9.94 23.58 6.30
N PHE A 837 -11.08 23.53 6.98
CA PHE A 837 -12.41 23.38 6.36
C PHE A 837 -13.35 24.51 6.80
N LYS A 838 -14.45 24.71 6.08
CA LYS A 838 -15.52 25.64 6.45
C LYS A 838 -16.84 24.92 6.62
N SER A 839 -17.72 25.45 7.47
CA SER A 839 -19.11 24.97 7.49
C SER A 839 -19.83 25.29 6.18
N LYS A 840 -20.79 24.46 5.77
CA LYS A 840 -21.59 24.68 4.55
C LYS A 840 -22.35 26.00 4.57
N ASP A 841 -22.76 26.47 5.75
CA ASP A 841 -23.42 27.77 5.91
C ASP A 841 -22.43 28.95 5.95
N ASN A 842 -21.14 28.68 5.74
CA ASN A 842 -20.05 29.63 5.69
C ASN A 842 -19.91 30.45 6.99
N LYS A 843 -20.23 29.89 8.17
CA LYS A 843 -20.19 30.57 9.48
C LYS A 843 -19.11 30.06 10.44
N ALA A 844 -18.45 28.95 10.12
CA ALA A 844 -17.39 28.39 10.93
C ALA A 844 -16.16 28.03 10.08
N LEU A 845 -14.99 28.28 10.65
CA LEU A 845 -13.69 27.80 10.19
C LEU A 845 -13.25 26.66 11.13
N TYR A 846 -12.81 25.54 10.57
CA TYR A 846 -12.17 24.45 11.28
C TYR A 846 -10.68 24.49 10.94
N VAL A 847 -9.84 24.58 11.97
CA VAL A 847 -8.38 24.51 11.89
C VAL A 847 -7.98 23.11 12.34
N ASN A 848 -7.70 22.24 11.38
CA ASN A 848 -7.46 20.82 11.61
C ASN A 848 -5.96 20.55 11.81
N LEU A 849 -5.10 21.12 10.95
CA LEU A 849 -3.65 20.90 10.99
C LEU A 849 -2.91 22.19 11.34
N TYR A 850 -1.83 22.03 12.09
CA TYR A 850 -0.98 23.13 12.53
C TYR A 850 0.24 23.23 11.62
N VAL A 851 0.03 23.80 10.43
CA VAL A 851 1.04 23.91 9.36
C VAL A 851 1.15 25.38 8.94
N PRO A 852 2.37 25.94 8.76
CA PRO A 852 2.54 27.31 8.28
C PRO A 852 1.84 27.49 6.93
N SER A 853 0.85 28.39 6.91
CA SER A 853 -0.05 28.50 5.77
C SER A 853 -0.86 29.77 5.79
N THR A 854 -1.29 30.20 4.61
CA THR A 854 -2.22 31.32 4.44
C THR A 854 -3.49 30.84 3.76
N LEU A 855 -4.63 31.03 4.45
CA LEU A 855 -5.96 30.79 3.91
C LEU A 855 -6.56 32.10 3.39
N ASN A 856 -6.92 32.15 2.10
CA ASN A 856 -7.73 33.18 1.49
C ASN A 856 -9.22 32.76 1.44
N TRP A 857 -9.96 33.15 2.47
CA TRP A 857 -11.41 32.92 2.56
C TRP A 857 -12.18 34.04 1.83
N SER A 858 -12.14 33.97 0.49
CA SER A 858 -12.69 34.98 -0.42
C SER A 858 -14.17 35.28 -0.17
N GLU A 859 -14.99 34.27 0.13
CA GLU A 859 -16.43 34.46 0.39
C GLU A 859 -16.72 35.29 1.64
N ARG A 860 -15.74 35.46 2.52
CA ARG A 860 -15.82 36.32 3.70
C ARG A 860 -14.95 37.57 3.62
N ASN A 861 -14.14 37.71 2.57
CA ASN A 861 -13.08 38.71 2.52
C ASN A 861 -12.20 38.68 3.78
N VAL A 862 -11.82 37.47 4.19
CA VAL A 862 -10.97 37.20 5.36
C VAL A 862 -9.75 36.42 4.89
N ILE A 863 -8.57 36.80 5.38
CA ILE A 863 -7.35 36.01 5.26
C ILE A 863 -6.97 35.53 6.66
N VAL A 864 -6.61 34.25 6.78
CA VAL A 864 -6.08 33.69 8.02
C VAL A 864 -4.65 33.25 7.77
N GLU A 865 -3.70 33.89 8.44
CA GLU A 865 -2.27 33.53 8.37
C GLU A 865 -1.92 32.71 9.59
N GLN A 866 -1.44 31.49 9.37
CA GLN A 866 -0.95 30.59 10.41
C GLN A 866 0.58 30.60 10.40
N THR A 867 1.19 31.15 11.46
CA THR A 867 2.63 31.22 11.64
C THR A 867 3.07 30.27 12.77
N THR A 868 3.95 29.31 12.47
CA THR A 868 4.44 28.32 13.43
C THR A 868 5.73 27.67 12.94
N SER A 869 6.50 27.03 13.83
CA SER A 869 7.53 26.05 13.47
C SER A 869 7.12 24.60 13.79
N PHE A 870 5.82 24.33 13.98
CA PHE A 870 5.29 22.98 14.21
C PHE A 870 5.74 22.01 13.10
N PRO A 871 6.23 20.80 13.42
CA PRO A 871 6.25 20.16 14.74
C PRO A 871 7.56 20.36 15.53
N LYS A 872 8.44 21.29 15.14
CA LYS A 872 9.65 21.65 15.92
C LYS A 872 9.34 22.62 17.08
N GLN A 873 8.09 23.08 17.17
CA GLN A 873 7.60 24.01 18.17
C GLN A 873 6.18 23.65 18.60
N ASP A 874 5.88 23.88 19.87
CA ASP A 874 4.65 23.49 20.54
C ASP A 874 3.50 24.51 20.42
N HIS A 875 3.65 25.55 19.60
CA HIS A 875 2.66 26.61 19.47
C HIS A 875 2.48 27.12 18.04
N THR A 876 1.32 27.71 17.80
CA THR A 876 0.92 28.29 16.52
C THR A 876 0.16 29.60 16.72
N LYS A 877 0.28 30.51 15.76
CA LYS A 877 -0.38 31.81 15.77
C LYS A 877 -1.26 31.95 14.54
N LEU A 878 -2.56 32.18 14.73
CA LEU A 878 -3.51 32.52 13.69
C LEU A 878 -3.75 34.04 13.70
N THR A 879 -3.38 34.73 12.63
CA THR A 879 -3.64 36.16 12.46
C THR A 879 -4.80 36.36 11.49
N ILE A 880 -5.85 37.05 11.95
CA ILE A 880 -7.03 37.34 11.14
C ILE A 880 -6.84 38.68 10.44
N LYS A 881 -6.83 38.69 9.11
CA LYS A 881 -6.92 39.90 8.28
C LYS A 881 -8.33 39.98 7.69
N GLY A 882 -8.97 41.14 7.81
CA GLY A 882 -10.41 41.30 7.54
C GLY A 882 -11.25 41.39 8.82
N ARG A 883 -12.58 41.27 8.72
CA ARG A 883 -13.49 41.44 9.86
C ARG A 883 -14.78 40.65 9.70
N GLY A 884 -15.36 40.20 10.81
CA GLY A 884 -16.70 39.62 10.82
C GLY A 884 -16.93 38.63 11.95
N LYS A 885 -18.20 38.24 12.13
CA LYS A 885 -18.62 37.21 13.08
C LYS A 885 -18.57 35.84 12.41
N PHE A 886 -17.76 34.94 12.96
CA PHE A 886 -17.70 33.52 12.61
C PHE A 886 -17.04 32.74 13.75
N ASP A 887 -17.32 31.44 13.81
CA ASP A 887 -16.70 30.52 14.75
C ASP A 887 -15.35 30.05 14.23
N VAL A 888 -14.35 29.96 15.11
CA VAL A 888 -13.08 29.27 14.83
C VAL A 888 -13.04 28.03 15.72
N HIS A 889 -13.12 26.86 15.11
CA HIS A 889 -12.93 25.56 15.76
C HIS A 889 -11.47 25.15 15.61
N VAL A 890 -10.74 25.08 16.71
CA VAL A 890 -9.34 24.63 16.72
C VAL A 890 -9.28 23.21 17.27
N ARG A 891 -8.57 22.30 16.59
CA ARG A 891 -8.43 20.91 17.05
C ARG A 891 -7.60 20.88 18.34
N VAL A 892 -8.08 20.20 19.36
CA VAL A 892 -7.27 19.85 20.54
C VAL A 892 -6.79 18.41 20.32
N PRO A 893 -5.53 18.19 19.89
CA PRO A 893 -5.06 16.85 19.55
C PRO A 893 -5.12 15.90 20.75
N SER A 894 -5.39 14.61 20.52
CA SER A 894 -5.41 13.61 21.61
C SER A 894 -4.09 13.50 22.37
N TRP A 895 -2.95 13.77 21.73
CA TRP A 895 -1.64 13.74 22.38
C TRP A 895 -1.36 14.95 23.30
N ALA A 896 -2.16 16.03 23.22
CA ALA A 896 -1.94 17.29 23.95
C ALA A 896 -2.40 17.23 25.42
N THR A 897 -2.00 16.19 26.16
CA THR A 897 -2.50 15.94 27.53
C THR A 897 -1.82 16.79 28.61
N LYS A 898 -0.73 17.49 28.29
CA LYS A 898 -0.11 18.53 29.16
C LYS A 898 -0.87 19.86 29.16
N GLY A 899 -1.92 19.97 28.35
CA GLY A 899 -2.81 21.13 28.29
C GLY A 899 -2.84 21.77 26.90
N PHE A 900 -3.87 22.60 26.70
CA PHE A 900 -4.08 23.38 25.49
C PHE A 900 -4.41 24.81 25.90
N PHE A 901 -3.47 25.73 25.65
CA PHE A 901 -3.53 27.10 26.14
C PHE A 901 -3.86 28.05 25.00
N VAL A 902 -4.79 28.97 25.23
CA VAL A 902 -5.25 29.93 24.24
C VAL A 902 -5.02 31.36 24.72
N LYS A 903 -4.37 32.18 23.91
CA LYS A 903 -4.38 33.64 24.04
C LYS A 903 -5.09 34.27 22.85
N ILE A 904 -5.83 35.34 23.11
CA ILE A 904 -6.38 36.19 22.04
C ILE A 904 -5.91 37.61 22.30
N ASN A 905 -5.21 38.19 21.34
CA ASN A 905 -4.59 39.52 21.44
C ASN A 905 -3.72 39.65 22.71
N GLY A 906 -2.87 38.65 22.98
CA GLY A 906 -1.99 38.59 24.14
C GLY A 906 -2.67 38.28 25.48
N LYS A 907 -4.00 38.10 25.52
CA LYS A 907 -4.75 37.82 26.75
C LYS A 907 -5.12 36.35 26.86
N ASN A 908 -4.73 35.70 27.96
CA ASN A 908 -5.12 34.32 28.28
C ASN A 908 -6.64 34.18 28.30
N GLN A 909 -7.15 33.14 27.64
CA GLN A 909 -8.55 32.79 27.62
C GLN A 909 -8.82 31.66 28.62
N LYS A 910 -9.91 31.78 29.38
CA LYS A 910 -10.40 30.69 30.22
C LYS A 910 -11.26 29.76 29.36
N VAL A 911 -10.68 28.66 28.92
CA VAL A 911 -11.31 27.66 28.05
C VAL A 911 -11.19 26.28 28.67
N ILE A 912 -12.16 25.41 28.40
CA ILE A 912 -12.09 23.98 28.72
C ILE A 912 -11.73 23.30 27.41
N ALA A 913 -10.52 22.76 27.33
CA ALA A 913 -9.99 22.09 26.15
C ALA A 913 -9.69 20.65 26.51
N GLU A 914 -10.48 19.72 25.97
CA GLU A 914 -10.34 18.28 26.20
C GLU A 914 -9.49 17.67 25.09
N PRO A 915 -8.44 16.88 25.38
CA PRO A 915 -7.70 16.16 24.35
C PRO A 915 -8.61 15.28 23.48
N GLY A 916 -8.41 15.31 22.16
CA GLY A 916 -9.26 14.59 21.22
C GLY A 916 -10.62 15.27 20.99
N SER A 917 -10.66 16.61 20.99
CA SER A 917 -11.88 17.39 20.76
C SER A 917 -11.64 18.60 19.85
N TYR A 918 -12.68 19.41 19.59
CA TYR A 918 -12.56 20.74 18.98
C TYR A 918 -12.97 21.81 19.98
N LEU A 919 -12.08 22.77 20.20
CA LEU A 919 -12.39 23.96 20.99
C LEU A 919 -12.99 25.03 20.08
N LYS A 920 -14.20 25.47 20.41
CA LYS A 920 -14.91 26.55 19.71
C LYS A 920 -14.54 27.93 20.28
N LEU A 921 -14.06 28.82 19.42
CA LEU A 921 -13.80 30.23 19.71
C LEU A 921 -14.81 31.11 18.94
N ASN A 922 -15.79 31.69 19.65
CA ASN A 922 -16.82 32.55 19.07
C ASN A 922 -16.52 34.02 19.36
N ARG A 923 -16.19 34.82 18.34
CA ARG A 923 -16.01 36.28 18.46
C ARG A 923 -16.47 37.01 17.19
N ASN A 924 -16.57 38.34 17.31
CA ASN A 924 -16.61 39.22 16.16
C ASN A 924 -15.17 39.67 15.88
N TRP A 925 -14.51 38.98 14.95
CA TRP A 925 -13.10 39.17 14.65
C TRP A 925 -12.85 40.50 13.94
N LYS A 926 -11.74 41.14 14.31
CA LYS A 926 -11.25 42.38 13.74
C LYS A 926 -9.95 42.13 13.01
N ASN A 927 -9.63 43.06 12.11
CA ASN A 927 -8.39 43.01 11.36
C ASN A 927 -7.20 43.15 12.31
N GLY A 928 -6.26 42.21 12.23
CA GLY A 928 -5.11 42.11 13.11
C GLY A 928 -5.37 41.38 14.42
N ASP A 929 -6.58 40.82 14.64
CA ASP A 929 -6.80 39.92 15.78
C ASP A 929 -5.89 38.69 15.65
N VAL A 930 -5.33 38.28 16.78
CA VAL A 930 -4.38 37.16 16.88
C VAL A 930 -4.93 36.12 17.85
N ILE A 931 -4.94 34.87 17.43
CA ILE A 931 -5.18 33.68 18.27
C ILE A 931 -3.85 32.95 18.41
N GLU A 932 -3.31 32.83 19.62
CA GLU A 932 -2.13 32.01 19.92
C GLU A 932 -2.60 30.73 20.61
N LEU A 933 -2.15 29.58 20.10
CA LEU A 933 -2.45 28.25 20.63
C LEU A 933 -1.13 27.61 21.05
N GLN A 934 -1.05 27.10 22.28
CA GLN A 934 0.11 26.36 22.77
C GLN A 934 -0.32 24.97 23.29
N MET A 935 0.42 23.95 22.87
CA MET A 935 0.15 22.53 23.08
C MET A 935 1.47 21.83 23.45
N PRO A 936 1.88 21.87 24.73
CA PRO A 936 3.19 21.34 25.11
C PRO A 936 3.38 19.88 24.70
N PHE A 937 4.44 19.63 23.93
CA PHE A 937 4.80 18.27 23.52
C PHE A 937 5.29 17.44 24.70
N GLN A 938 5.06 16.14 24.61
CA GLN A 938 5.56 15.16 25.54
C GLN A 938 5.93 13.89 24.79
N PHE A 939 6.81 13.09 25.40
CA PHE A 939 7.06 11.74 24.94
C PHE A 939 5.88 10.83 25.30
N HIS A 940 5.50 9.94 24.38
CA HIS A 940 4.55 8.86 24.66
C HIS A 940 4.89 7.63 23.81
N LEU A 941 4.38 6.48 24.25
CA LEU A 941 4.57 5.20 23.58
C LEU A 941 3.28 4.78 22.88
N ASP A 942 3.44 4.16 21.71
CA ASP A 942 2.36 3.53 20.95
C ASP A 942 2.66 2.02 20.77
N PRO A 943 2.19 1.18 21.71
CA PRO A 943 2.45 -0.26 21.69
C PRO A 943 1.73 -0.99 20.56
N VAL A 944 2.36 -2.06 20.05
CA VAL A 944 1.66 -3.02 19.18
C VAL A 944 0.52 -3.68 19.97
N MET A 945 -0.68 -3.65 19.41
CA MET A 945 -1.93 -4.05 20.05
C MET A 945 -1.89 -5.41 20.78
N ASP A 946 -1.23 -6.40 20.21
CA ASP A 946 -1.10 -7.76 20.74
C ASP A 946 0.25 -8.07 21.41
N GLN A 947 1.19 -7.12 21.45
CA GLN A 947 2.49 -7.26 22.12
C GLN A 947 3.02 -5.93 22.67
N GLN A 948 2.76 -5.65 23.96
CA GLN A 948 2.89 -4.29 24.51
C GLN A 948 4.33 -3.76 24.72
N ASN A 949 5.35 -4.59 24.95
CA ASN A 949 6.74 -4.11 25.00
C ASN A 949 7.23 -3.67 23.62
N VAL A 950 6.67 -4.21 22.53
CA VAL A 950 7.04 -3.78 21.19
C VAL A 950 6.27 -2.50 20.90
N ALA A 951 6.93 -1.34 21.07
CA ALA A 951 6.27 -0.04 21.04
C ALA A 951 7.07 1.00 20.27
N SER A 952 6.35 1.93 19.64
CA SER A 952 6.92 3.11 18.99
C SER A 952 7.02 4.29 19.95
N LEU A 953 8.03 5.12 19.80
CA LEU A 953 8.25 6.33 20.59
C LEU A 953 7.83 7.58 19.80
N PHE A 954 6.98 8.42 20.40
CA PHE A 954 6.53 9.68 19.83
C PHE A 954 6.96 10.86 20.68
N TYR A 955 7.18 12.02 20.04
CA TYR A 955 7.22 13.33 20.68
C TYR A 955 6.16 14.24 20.06
N GLY A 956 5.09 14.53 20.82
CA GLY A 956 3.88 15.12 20.24
C GLY A 956 3.28 14.20 19.15
N PRO A 957 3.02 14.68 17.92
CA PRO A 957 2.52 13.84 16.82
C PRO A 957 3.60 13.06 16.07
N ILE A 958 4.88 13.29 16.36
CA ILE A 958 6.00 12.85 15.52
C ILE A 958 6.58 11.54 16.03
N LEU A 959 6.55 10.52 15.16
CA LEU A 959 7.22 9.25 15.38
C LEU A 959 8.73 9.45 15.29
N LEU A 960 9.43 8.98 16.31
CA LEU A 960 10.88 8.97 16.36
C LEU A 960 11.40 7.58 15.97
N ALA A 961 12.38 7.56 15.08
CA ALA A 961 13.04 6.35 14.62
C ALA A 961 14.46 6.26 15.18
N ALA A 962 14.78 5.13 15.81
CA ALA A 962 16.15 4.81 16.20
C ALA A 962 17.00 4.70 14.92
N GLN A 963 18.15 5.34 14.89
CA GLN A 963 19.11 5.22 13.80
C GLN A 963 19.94 3.95 14.01
N GLU A 964 19.89 3.05 13.03
CA GLU A 964 20.53 1.75 13.13
C GLU A 964 21.78 1.72 12.23
N PRO A 965 22.91 1.18 12.70
CA PRO A 965 24.11 1.05 11.88
C PRO A 965 24.04 -0.17 10.94
N GLU A 966 23.18 -1.15 11.23
CA GLU A 966 23.06 -2.40 10.47
C GLU A 966 21.65 -2.99 10.52
N ALA A 967 21.36 -3.98 9.66
CA ALA A 967 20.12 -4.75 9.68
C ALA A 967 20.02 -5.58 10.97
N ARG A 968 18.80 -5.87 11.44
CA ARG A 968 18.59 -6.56 12.73
C ARG A 968 17.46 -7.59 12.65
N LYS A 969 17.59 -8.67 13.45
CA LYS A 969 16.50 -9.64 13.70
C LYS A 969 15.79 -9.41 15.02
N ASP A 970 16.42 -8.70 15.94
CA ASP A 970 15.87 -8.36 17.24
C ASP A 970 15.41 -6.89 17.29
N TRP A 971 14.32 -6.64 17.99
CA TRP A 971 13.85 -5.28 18.26
C TRP A 971 14.90 -4.50 19.07
N ARG A 972 15.04 -3.19 18.82
CA ARG A 972 15.94 -2.32 19.61
C ARG A 972 15.47 -2.27 21.05
N LYS A 973 16.27 -2.83 21.95
CA LYS A 973 16.00 -2.75 23.39
C LYS A 973 16.30 -1.36 23.89
N ILE A 974 15.37 -0.79 24.65
CA ILE A 974 15.56 0.45 25.39
C ILE A 974 14.98 0.33 26.80
N THR A 975 15.55 1.07 27.75
CA THR A 975 15.02 1.12 29.11
C THR A 975 14.55 2.52 29.47
N LEU A 976 13.29 2.65 29.87
CA LEU A 976 12.66 3.93 30.23
C LEU A 976 12.23 3.96 31.70
N ASP A 977 12.23 5.13 32.30
CA ASP A 977 11.70 5.35 33.66
C ASP A 977 10.18 5.19 33.65
N ALA A 978 9.66 4.31 34.52
CA ALA A 978 8.24 3.94 34.52
C ALA A 978 7.29 5.09 34.88
N LYS A 979 7.77 6.10 35.64
CA LYS A 979 6.95 7.22 36.11
C LYS A 979 6.98 8.40 35.15
N ASP A 980 8.12 8.61 34.50
CA ASP A 980 8.30 9.68 33.53
C ASP A 980 9.38 9.30 32.52
N ILE A 981 8.94 8.76 31.38
CA ILE A 981 9.85 8.27 30.33
C ILE A 981 10.81 9.33 29.81
N SER A 982 10.47 10.63 29.92
CA SER A 982 11.32 11.74 29.49
C SER A 982 12.66 11.79 30.23
N LYS A 983 12.72 11.27 31.46
CA LYS A 983 13.96 11.21 32.26
C LYS A 983 15.02 10.27 31.69
N SER A 984 14.62 9.36 30.82
CA SER A 984 15.52 8.41 30.15
C SER A 984 15.91 8.86 28.74
N ILE A 985 15.42 10.03 28.30
CA ILE A 985 15.62 10.54 26.95
C ILE A 985 16.38 11.87 27.05
N GLN A 986 17.49 11.97 26.34
CA GLN A 986 18.28 13.20 26.25
C GLN A 986 18.14 13.79 24.85
N GLY A 987 18.47 15.07 24.66
CA GLY A 987 18.51 15.68 23.34
C GLY A 987 17.92 17.08 23.28
N ASP A 988 17.65 17.52 22.06
CA ASP A 988 17.16 18.86 21.73
C ASP A 988 15.77 18.77 21.06
N PRO A 989 14.70 19.12 21.81
CA PRO A 989 13.35 19.18 21.27
C PRO A 989 13.17 20.13 20.08
N GLU A 990 13.92 21.23 19.98
CA GLU A 990 13.78 22.19 18.87
C GLU A 990 14.33 21.64 17.55
N GLN A 991 15.24 20.66 17.65
CA GLN A 991 15.81 19.93 16.51
C GLN A 991 15.13 18.58 16.28
N LEU A 992 14.24 18.15 17.20
CA LEU A 992 13.66 16.80 17.25
C LEU A 992 14.72 15.70 17.23
N LYS A 993 15.89 15.94 17.85
CA LYS A 993 17.00 14.99 17.92
C LYS A 993 17.18 14.54 19.35
N PHE A 994 17.09 13.24 19.57
CA PHE A 994 17.14 12.64 20.89
C PHE A 994 18.12 11.48 20.94
N THR A 995 18.55 11.10 22.14
CA THR A 995 19.42 9.97 22.37
C THR A 995 18.91 9.15 23.55
N ILE A 996 18.87 7.82 23.38
CA ILE A 996 18.51 6.84 24.42
C ILE A 996 19.56 5.75 24.39
N ASP A 997 20.19 5.46 25.53
CA ASP A 997 21.22 4.43 25.65
C ASP A 997 22.35 4.53 24.59
N GLY A 998 22.70 5.76 24.18
CA GLY A 998 23.72 6.05 23.17
C GLY A 998 23.27 5.89 21.71
N VAL A 999 22.00 5.60 21.46
CA VAL A 999 21.41 5.51 20.11
C VAL A 999 20.64 6.79 19.79
N ASP A 1000 20.85 7.32 18.59
CA ASP A 1000 20.16 8.53 18.13
C ASP A 1000 18.74 8.23 17.63
N PHE A 1001 17.84 9.15 17.91
CA PHE A 1001 16.44 9.14 17.51
C PHE A 1001 16.12 10.47 16.82
N LYS A 1002 15.48 10.40 15.66
CA LYS A 1002 15.01 11.58 14.90
C LYS A 1002 13.68 11.28 14.22
N PRO A 1003 12.97 12.29 13.67
CA PRO A 1003 11.70 12.06 12.99
C PRO A 1003 11.81 11.02 11.89
N PHE A 1004 10.82 10.15 11.79
CA PHE A 1004 10.83 9.09 10.79
C PHE A 1004 10.79 9.64 9.35
N TYR A 1005 10.15 10.79 9.14
CA TYR A 1005 10.14 11.47 7.83
C TYR A 1005 11.48 12.06 7.40
N ASP A 1006 12.46 12.20 8.33
CA ASP A 1006 13.84 12.63 8.06
C ASP A 1006 14.84 11.47 8.22
N THR A 1007 14.36 10.23 8.25
CA THR A 1007 15.19 9.02 8.36
C THR A 1007 15.28 8.32 7.02
N TYR A 1008 16.46 8.31 6.40
CA TYR A 1008 16.70 7.69 5.08
C TYR A 1008 17.54 6.42 5.15
N GLY A 1009 18.39 6.28 6.17
CA GLY A 1009 19.16 5.08 6.43
C GLY A 1009 18.38 3.99 7.18
N ARG A 1010 19.13 3.03 7.73
CA ARG A 1010 18.55 1.94 8.52
C ARG A 1010 17.94 2.45 9.81
N HIS A 1011 16.82 1.86 10.20
CA HIS A 1011 16.06 2.35 11.33
C HIS A 1011 15.26 1.28 12.06
N SER A 1012 14.92 1.59 13.32
CA SER A 1012 13.90 0.87 14.09
C SER A 1012 12.85 1.85 14.60
N VAL A 1013 11.60 1.66 14.18
CA VAL A 1013 10.46 2.47 14.66
C VAL A 1013 9.67 1.78 15.78
N TYR A 1014 9.77 0.46 15.87
CA TYR A 1014 9.28 -0.33 16.98
C TYR A 1014 10.47 -0.85 17.79
N LEU A 1015 10.36 -0.72 19.11
CA LEU A 1015 11.42 -0.97 20.07
C LEU A 1015 10.93 -2.00 21.08
N ASP A 1016 11.83 -2.80 21.65
CA ASP A 1016 11.54 -3.66 22.80
C ASP A 1016 11.78 -2.85 24.09
N VAL A 1017 10.70 -2.31 24.63
CA VAL A 1017 10.74 -1.35 25.73
C VAL A 1017 10.61 -2.05 27.08
N THR A 1018 11.59 -1.80 27.95
CA THR A 1018 11.54 -2.18 29.37
C THR A 1018 11.34 -0.93 30.23
N LEU A 1019 10.53 -1.04 31.29
CA LEU A 1019 10.37 0.02 32.29
C LEU A 1019 11.18 -0.32 33.55
N LYS A 1020 11.85 0.68 34.14
CA LYS A 1020 12.63 0.55 35.39
C LYS A 1020 12.09 1.40 36.54
#